data_AF-A0A9J5WH22-F1
#
_entry.id   AF-A0A9J5WH22-F1
#
_cell.length_a   1.000
_cell.length_b   1.000
_cell.length_c   1.000
_cell.angle_alpha   90.00
_cell.angle_beta   90.00
_cell.angle_gamma   90.00
#
_symmetry.space_group_name_H-M   'P 1'
#
loop_
_entity.id
_entity.type
_entity.pdbx_description
1 polymer ?
#
loop_
_entity_poly.entity_id
_entity_poly.type
_entity_poly.pdbx_seq_one_letter_code
_entity_poly.pdbx_strand_id
1 'polypeptide(L)'
;MDPSDNNPSSQQSLPYITSNNPLQFTIHLPNSTPNFTSIPNSNPSHDPNPNPNPHSDSISDQLLSLSIPTKRRRGRPRSTTTSSLDQFSKTLVENSNLVRNLTARKNTASFDASDEIIVINKEATTEALIALTAGFPADSLTDEEIEAEVVSVVGGIEQVNYILIRNHILMKWRVNVSTWIMKEMFFDVIPKHCSALLDSAHNYLVSRGYINFGVVPAIKDRIPAEPSKPSVIIIGAGLAGLAAARQLMLFGFKVTVLEGRKRAGGRVYSKKMEGGNKVAAADLGGSVLTGTLGNPLGILARQLSCTLHKVRDKCPLYRVDGKPVDQDLDHKVETAYNLLLEKASKLRQLMGEVSQDVSLGAALETFRQDYEDAVNEEEMSLFNWHLANLEYANAGLISKLSLAFWDQDDPFDMGGDHCFLPGGNGKLVHALTENVPILYEKIVHTIRYGTDGVQVGAGAQVFEGEMVLCTVPLGVLKGGSIKFMPELPQRKLDGIKRLGFGLLNKVAMLFPYVFWGTDLDTFGHLTDNSSSRGEFFLFYSYATVAGGPLLLALVAGEAAHKFETMPPTDAVTKVLQILKGIYEPQGIEVPEPIQTVCTRWGSDPFSLGSYSNVAVGASGDDYDILAESVGDGRLFFAGEATNRRYPATMHGAFLSGLREAANIAHHAKARTMSLKIEKKPSKSTHYYASVLDDLFREPDLEFGSFSIIFARKSSDLESPAILRVTFCGPQTRNHDGIRPGRHLSNKLLFQQLQSQFNNQHELHVYTLLSKQQALDLREVRGGDEMRLNFLSEKLGVKLVGRKGLGPSVDSIIASVKAERGRRKPGVMKSKDTTLKRKIVRKAKVVSGGNRTTFSPASSSRIKAVGSSTTTIHLTNVDLEPKPVCAIGSVASPSLNIRVNDDMGSKSVGSSVHLLHNASIGDKFEGNFGSSTAPLLNVGGNTGSNSDGPIHPKTTYDDSTDTCAPPTTGNLACQHTSGDGDMESMMLDGEYRI
;
A
#
# COMPACT_ATOMS: atom_id res chain seq x y z
N MET A 1 32.15 -6.88 61.77
CA MET A 1 32.96 -5.93 62.57
C MET A 1 32.53 -4.55 62.12
N ASP A 2 32.08 -3.75 63.07
CA ASP A 2 31.81 -2.31 62.98
C ASP A 2 32.76 -1.61 63.98
N PRO A 3 32.91 -0.27 64.01
CA PRO A 3 32.11 0.79 63.34
C PRO A 3 33.00 1.68 62.42
N SER A 4 32.66 2.89 61.92
CA SER A 4 31.55 3.84 62.12
C SER A 4 31.29 4.65 60.80
N ASP A 5 30.45 5.70 60.66
CA ASP A 5 29.77 6.58 61.63
C ASP A 5 28.57 7.37 61.06
N ASN A 6 27.80 7.99 61.97
CA ASN A 6 26.97 9.22 61.89
C ASN A 6 25.93 9.51 60.78
N ASN A 7 24.77 10.00 61.26
CA ASN A 7 23.64 10.62 60.56
C ASN A 7 23.11 11.74 61.50
N PRO A 8 22.62 12.92 61.03
CA PRO A 8 21.20 13.19 61.28
C PRO A 8 20.46 14.09 60.26
N SER A 9 19.14 14.01 60.37
CA SER A 9 18.06 14.81 59.77
C SER A 9 18.24 16.35 59.72
N SER A 10 17.72 17.00 58.66
CA SER A 10 16.47 17.82 58.69
C SER A 10 16.33 18.84 57.53
N GLN A 11 15.07 19.27 57.33
CA GLN A 11 14.46 20.06 56.24
C GLN A 11 15.15 21.40 55.85
N GLN A 12 15.06 21.79 54.55
CA GLN A 12 14.42 23.08 54.17
C GLN A 12 14.01 23.21 52.68
N SER A 13 12.71 23.47 52.49
CA SER A 13 12.03 24.24 51.41
C SER A 13 12.57 24.30 49.97
N LEU A 14 11.74 23.79 49.04
CA LEU A 14 11.49 24.41 47.71
C LEU A 14 9.99 24.79 47.64
N PRO A 15 9.58 25.78 46.81
CA PRO A 15 8.35 26.52 47.06
C PRO A 15 7.05 25.82 46.62
N TYR A 16 6.05 25.83 47.51
CA TYR A 16 4.65 25.67 47.14
C TYR A 16 4.22 26.81 46.20
N ILE A 17 3.52 26.46 45.11
CA ILE A 17 2.56 27.36 44.47
C ILE A 17 1.19 26.79 44.82
N THR A 18 0.45 27.50 45.68
CA THR A 18 -0.92 27.15 46.06
C THR A 18 -1.93 27.49 44.97
N SER A 19 -3.04 26.75 44.97
CA SER A 19 -4.12 26.84 43.99
C SER A 19 -4.81 28.21 43.92
N ASN A 20 -5.27 28.58 42.72
CA ASN A 20 -6.56 29.26 42.56
C ASN A 20 -7.14 28.98 41.15
N ASN A 21 -8.45 28.67 41.12
CA ASN A 21 -9.30 28.30 39.97
C ASN A 21 -9.31 26.81 39.52
N PRO A 22 -10.12 25.95 40.18
CA PRO A 22 -10.76 24.84 39.48
C PRO A 22 -11.76 25.40 38.45
N LEU A 23 -11.79 24.86 37.22
CA LEU A 23 -12.85 25.17 36.25
C LEU A 23 -14.11 24.39 36.61
N GLN A 24 -15.03 25.09 37.29
CA GLN A 24 -16.26 24.51 37.83
C GLN A 24 -17.29 24.27 36.71
N PHE A 25 -17.40 23.03 36.24
CA PHE A 25 -18.44 22.61 35.29
C PHE A 25 -19.78 22.40 36.01
N THR A 26 -20.60 23.46 36.08
CA THR A 26 -21.94 23.40 36.66
C THR A 26 -22.91 22.68 35.72
N ILE A 27 -23.21 21.41 36.01
CA ILE A 27 -24.30 20.67 35.35
C ILE A 27 -25.62 21.00 36.06
N HIS A 28 -26.58 21.57 35.34
CA HIS A 28 -27.94 21.75 35.83
C HIS A 28 -28.75 20.45 35.70
N LEU A 29 -28.92 19.72 36.81
CA LEU A 29 -30.04 18.80 36.97
C LEU A 29 -31.25 19.56 37.54
N PRO A 30 -32.47 19.41 36.99
CA PRO A 30 -33.70 19.85 37.66
C PRO A 30 -34.10 18.82 38.73
N ASN A 31 -33.85 19.13 40.01
CA ASN A 31 -34.31 18.31 41.13
C ASN A 31 -35.82 18.43 41.38
N SER A 32 -36.39 17.42 42.04
CA SER A 32 -37.82 17.12 42.06
C SER A 32 -38.58 17.58 43.32
N THR A 33 -39.92 17.46 43.25
CA THR A 33 -40.88 17.31 44.39
C THR A 33 -41.03 18.52 45.34
N PRO A 34 -42.08 18.61 46.22
CA PRO A 34 -43.09 17.60 46.62
C PRO A 34 -44.57 18.10 46.40
N ASN A 35 -45.68 17.57 46.95
CA ASN A 35 -45.96 16.71 48.13
C ASN A 35 -47.41 16.11 48.12
N PHE A 36 -47.62 14.89 48.68
CA PHE A 36 -48.87 14.28 49.21
C PHE A 36 -50.18 14.22 48.34
N THR A 37 -51.20 13.34 48.48
CA THR A 37 -51.53 12.20 49.40
C THR A 37 -52.53 11.20 48.76
N SER A 38 -52.48 9.91 49.16
CA SER A 38 -53.57 8.89 49.26
C SER A 38 -54.61 8.58 48.12
N ILE A 39 -54.54 7.36 47.53
CA ILE A 39 -55.44 6.17 47.71
C ILE A 39 -56.99 6.36 47.57
N PRO A 40 -57.84 5.42 47.01
CA PRO A 40 -57.62 4.03 46.52
C PRO A 40 -58.19 3.65 45.11
N ASN A 41 -57.96 2.39 44.68
CA ASN A 41 -58.76 1.45 43.84
C ASN A 41 -59.59 1.99 42.63
N SER A 42 -59.54 1.36 41.44
CA SER A 42 -60.02 -0.02 41.23
C SER A 42 -59.79 -0.57 39.80
N ASN A 43 -59.77 -1.91 39.68
CA ASN A 43 -59.93 -2.68 38.43
C ASN A 43 -61.42 -2.74 38.02
N PRO A 44 -61.83 -3.01 36.74
CA PRO A 44 -61.45 -4.26 36.06
C PRO A 44 -61.29 -4.21 34.51
N SER A 45 -60.93 -5.39 33.98
CA SER A 45 -60.85 -5.81 32.58
C SER A 45 -62.16 -5.75 31.78
N HIS A 46 -62.08 -5.63 30.45
CA HIS A 46 -62.85 -6.49 29.53
C HIS A 46 -62.34 -6.49 28.07
N ASP A 47 -62.15 -7.69 27.50
CA ASP A 47 -62.27 -8.02 26.06
C ASP A 47 -63.79 -8.03 25.68
N PRO A 48 -64.22 -7.93 24.39
CA PRO A 48 -63.63 -8.65 23.25
C PRO A 48 -63.61 -7.95 21.85
N ASN A 49 -62.89 -8.59 20.93
CA ASN A 49 -62.95 -8.44 19.46
C ASN A 49 -64.33 -8.88 18.88
N PRO A 50 -64.85 -8.28 17.78
CA PRO A 50 -64.76 -9.01 16.50
C PRO A 50 -64.60 -8.14 15.21
N ASN A 51 -64.14 -8.83 14.16
CA ASN A 51 -64.01 -8.41 12.75
C ASN A 51 -65.39 -8.09 12.10
N PRO A 52 -65.49 -7.29 11.00
CA PRO A 52 -65.19 -7.85 9.67
C PRO A 52 -64.58 -6.91 8.60
N ASN A 53 -63.97 -7.55 7.59
CA ASN A 53 -63.54 -7.03 6.27
C ASN A 53 -64.78 -6.75 5.34
N PRO A 54 -64.68 -6.08 4.15
CA PRO A 54 -63.62 -6.30 3.15
C PRO A 54 -63.19 -5.17 2.16
N HIS A 55 -62.11 -5.49 1.41
CA HIS A 55 -61.69 -5.02 0.06
C HIS A 55 -60.95 -3.67 -0.16
N SER A 56 -59.75 -3.80 -0.77
CA SER A 56 -59.01 -2.89 -1.70
C SER A 56 -58.91 -1.39 -1.35
N ASP A 57 -57.71 -0.83 -1.16
CA ASP A 57 -56.75 -0.57 -2.26
C ASP A 57 -55.25 -0.55 -1.86
N SER A 58 -54.37 -0.46 -2.84
CA SER A 58 -52.90 -0.45 -2.71
C SER A 58 -52.29 0.94 -2.44
N ILE A 59 -51.21 1.05 -1.65
CA ILE A 59 -50.25 2.17 -1.74
C ILE A 59 -48.85 1.84 -1.13
N SER A 60 -47.82 2.22 -1.90
CA SER A 60 -46.41 2.57 -1.60
C SER A 60 -45.67 2.07 -0.33
N ASP A 61 -44.44 1.62 -0.57
CA ASP A 61 -43.33 1.60 0.40
C ASP A 61 -43.05 2.97 1.03
N GLN A 62 -42.40 2.96 2.21
CA GLN A 62 -41.65 4.09 2.75
C GLN A 62 -40.24 3.64 3.15
N LEU A 63 -39.24 4.08 2.38
CA LEU A 63 -37.82 3.86 2.70
C LEU A 63 -37.33 4.91 3.72
N LEU A 64 -36.57 4.44 4.71
CA LEU A 64 -35.96 5.30 5.73
C LEU A 64 -34.77 6.10 5.15
N SER A 65 -34.67 7.38 5.50
CA SER A 65 -33.64 8.28 4.98
C SER A 65 -32.31 8.13 5.72
N LEU A 66 -31.24 7.75 5.01
CA LEU A 66 -29.86 7.83 5.52
C LEU A 66 -29.35 9.28 5.47
N SER A 67 -28.69 9.72 6.55
CA SER A 67 -28.26 11.11 6.75
C SER A 67 -26.77 11.33 6.43
N ILE A 68 -26.48 12.34 5.62
CA ILE A 68 -25.13 12.63 5.11
C ILE A 68 -24.36 13.54 6.10
N PRO A 69 -23.13 13.17 6.55
CA PRO A 69 -22.31 14.02 7.41
C PRO A 69 -21.81 15.30 6.72
N THR A 70 -21.93 16.45 7.38
CA THR A 70 -21.54 17.76 6.81
C THR A 70 -20.12 18.19 7.18
N LYS A 71 -19.24 18.30 6.18
CA LYS A 71 -17.85 18.79 6.34
C LYS A 71 -17.81 20.28 6.70
N ARG A 72 -17.37 20.64 7.92
CA ARG A 72 -17.15 22.03 8.35
C ARG A 72 -15.85 22.62 7.79
N ARG A 73 -15.94 23.66 6.96
CA ARG A 73 -14.79 24.50 6.54
C ARG A 73 -14.24 25.31 7.72
N ARG A 74 -12.91 25.36 7.89
CA ARG A 74 -12.24 26.44 8.64
C ARG A 74 -12.25 27.73 7.81
N GLY A 75 -12.50 28.88 8.44
CA GLY A 75 -12.67 30.16 7.75
C GLY A 75 -11.45 31.10 7.83
N ARG A 76 -11.33 31.99 6.84
CA ARG A 76 -10.62 33.29 6.92
C ARG A 76 -11.66 34.42 6.75
N PRO A 77 -11.36 35.67 7.13
CA PRO A 77 -12.40 36.67 7.40
C PRO A 77 -13.13 37.17 6.15
N ARG A 78 -14.37 37.60 6.38
CA ARG A 78 -15.38 38.01 5.41
C ARG A 78 -15.31 39.52 5.18
N SER A 79 -15.12 39.95 3.93
CA SER A 79 -15.58 41.28 3.50
C SER A 79 -17.05 41.18 3.07
N THR A 80 -17.83 42.23 3.27
CA THR A 80 -19.30 42.20 3.17
C THR A 80 -19.83 42.94 1.95
N THR A 81 -20.67 42.27 1.18
CA THR A 81 -21.80 42.89 0.47
C THR A 81 -22.97 41.92 0.39
N THR A 82 -24.18 42.46 0.38
CA THR A 82 -25.47 41.78 0.21
C THR A 82 -25.74 41.55 -1.30
N SER A 83 -26.77 40.81 -1.76
CA SER A 83 -28.04 40.42 -1.14
C SER A 83 -28.61 39.09 -1.67
N SER A 84 -29.47 38.50 -0.85
CA SER A 84 -30.48 37.45 -1.12
C SER A 84 -30.96 37.21 -2.56
N LEU A 85 -31.12 35.92 -2.91
CA LEU A 85 -32.35 35.39 -3.48
C LEU A 85 -32.50 33.91 -3.09
N ASP A 86 -33.70 33.52 -2.68
CA ASP A 86 -34.09 32.18 -2.24
C ASP A 86 -35.59 31.99 -2.59
N GLN A 87 -36.03 30.75 -2.82
CA GLN A 87 -37.31 30.36 -3.45
C GLN A 87 -37.41 30.84 -4.92
N PHE A 88 -37.89 30.05 -5.89
CA PHE A 88 -39.01 29.10 -5.84
C PHE A 88 -38.73 27.74 -6.49
N SER A 89 -39.52 26.74 -6.11
CA SER A 89 -39.61 25.42 -6.77
C SER A 89 -41.02 25.17 -7.29
N LYS A 90 -41.15 24.30 -8.31
CA LYS A 90 -42.36 24.00 -9.10
C LYS A 90 -42.76 25.19 -10.01
N THR A 91 -43.27 24.99 -11.23
CA THR A 91 -43.90 23.80 -11.85
C THR A 91 -43.61 23.81 -13.36
N LEU A 92 -43.45 22.65 -14.02
CA LEU A 92 -43.76 22.49 -15.45
C LEU A 92 -43.74 21.01 -15.90
N VAL A 93 -44.94 20.45 -16.06
CA VAL A 93 -45.27 19.39 -17.03
C VAL A 93 -46.57 19.85 -17.70
N GLU A 94 -46.83 19.40 -18.93
CA GLU A 94 -47.98 19.78 -19.77
C GLU A 94 -48.04 21.25 -20.22
N ASN A 95 -47.59 21.50 -21.46
CA ASN A 95 -48.56 21.85 -22.51
C ASN A 95 -47.98 21.60 -23.90
N SER A 96 -48.72 20.86 -24.72
CA SER A 96 -48.42 20.65 -26.14
C SER A 96 -49.03 21.77 -27.00
N ASN A 97 -48.44 22.01 -28.17
CA ASN A 97 -49.00 22.81 -29.27
C ASN A 97 -49.15 24.33 -29.03
N LEU A 98 -48.11 25.08 -29.38
CA LEU A 98 -48.32 26.25 -30.23
C LEU A 98 -47.31 26.26 -31.38
N VAL A 99 -47.81 26.36 -32.61
CA VAL A 99 -47.03 26.21 -33.85
C VAL A 99 -47.00 27.55 -34.59
N ARG A 100 -45.88 27.77 -35.33
CA ARG A 100 -45.59 28.80 -36.36
C ARG A 100 -45.01 30.15 -35.93
N ASN A 101 -44.09 30.58 -36.81
CA ASN A 101 -43.69 31.95 -37.12
C ASN A 101 -42.82 32.72 -36.11
N LEU A 102 -41.50 32.53 -36.23
CA LEU A 102 -40.57 33.67 -36.44
C LEU A 102 -39.27 33.18 -37.12
N THR A 103 -39.26 33.17 -38.45
CA THR A 103 -38.10 32.77 -39.25
C THR A 103 -37.11 33.92 -39.48
N ALA A 104 -35.82 33.57 -39.58
CA ALA A 104 -34.75 34.32 -40.22
C ALA A 104 -34.25 35.62 -39.54
N ARG A 105 -33.29 35.46 -38.62
CA ARG A 105 -32.00 36.18 -38.72
C ARG A 105 -30.83 35.20 -38.67
N LYS A 106 -30.16 35.01 -39.82
CA LYS A 106 -28.89 34.27 -39.88
C LYS A 106 -27.76 35.17 -39.34
N ASN A 107 -27.32 34.93 -38.11
CA ASN A 107 -25.98 35.30 -37.69
C ASN A 107 -25.15 34.01 -37.60
N THR A 108 -24.23 33.82 -38.55
CA THR A 108 -23.27 32.72 -38.53
C THR A 108 -22.14 33.04 -37.55
N ALA A 109 -22.43 32.93 -36.25
CA ALA A 109 -21.39 32.52 -35.31
C ALA A 109 -21.19 31.01 -35.51
N SER A 110 -19.94 30.57 -35.65
CA SER A 110 -19.60 29.16 -35.52
C SER A 110 -19.76 28.78 -34.05
N PHE A 111 -20.83 28.06 -33.70
CA PHE A 111 -20.81 27.24 -32.50
C PHE A 111 -19.68 26.21 -32.69
N ASP A 112 -18.66 26.28 -31.84
CA ASP A 112 -17.65 25.23 -31.82
C ASP A 112 -18.23 24.02 -31.08
N ALA A 113 -18.07 22.84 -31.66
CA ALA A 113 -18.61 21.60 -31.09
C ALA A 113 -17.81 21.12 -29.87
N SER A 114 -16.70 21.80 -29.53
CA SER A 114 -15.99 21.66 -28.25
C SER A 114 -16.80 22.09 -27.03
N ASP A 115 -17.76 23.00 -27.21
CA ASP A 115 -18.41 23.76 -26.13
C ASP A 115 -19.77 23.15 -25.72
N GLU A 116 -20.03 21.89 -26.07
CA GLU A 116 -21.23 21.14 -25.69
C GLU A 116 -20.90 20.05 -24.66
N ILE A 117 -21.75 19.91 -23.63
CA ILE A 117 -21.64 18.78 -22.69
C ILE A 117 -22.28 17.55 -23.33
N ILE A 118 -21.48 16.51 -23.53
CA ILE A 118 -21.93 15.30 -24.23
C ILE A 118 -22.89 14.46 -23.36
N VAL A 119 -23.83 13.76 -24.02
CA VAL A 119 -24.72 12.79 -23.36
C VAL A 119 -24.41 11.40 -23.92
N ILE A 120 -23.68 10.59 -23.14
CA ILE A 120 -23.24 9.24 -23.53
C ILE A 120 -24.33 8.19 -23.26
N ASN A 121 -24.99 8.30 -22.10
CA ASN A 121 -25.96 7.34 -21.59
C ASN A 121 -27.00 8.05 -20.72
N LYS A 122 -28.18 7.43 -20.52
CA LYS A 122 -29.23 7.91 -19.61
C LYS A 122 -28.90 7.65 -18.13
N GLU A 123 -28.00 6.71 -17.85
CA GLU A 123 -27.66 6.24 -16.50
C GLU A 123 -26.36 6.85 -15.95
N ALA A 124 -26.10 8.13 -16.24
CA ALA A 124 -24.87 8.81 -15.81
C ALA A 124 -24.62 8.74 -14.27
N THR A 125 -25.68 8.68 -13.47
CA THR A 125 -25.60 8.46 -12.01
C THR A 125 -25.00 7.09 -11.66
N THR A 126 -25.42 6.02 -12.34
CA THR A 126 -24.90 4.65 -12.14
C THR A 126 -23.43 4.57 -12.54
N GLU A 127 -23.07 5.20 -13.67
CA GLU A 127 -21.68 5.28 -14.13
C GLU A 127 -20.78 6.05 -13.15
N ALA A 128 -21.29 7.13 -12.56
CA ALA A 128 -20.59 7.91 -11.54
C ALA A 128 -20.43 7.15 -10.20
N LEU A 129 -21.44 6.37 -9.78
CA LEU A 129 -21.34 5.50 -8.60
C LEU A 129 -20.31 4.38 -8.81
N ILE A 130 -20.28 3.75 -9.99
CA ILE A 130 -19.26 2.74 -10.32
C ILE A 130 -17.86 3.38 -10.35
N ALA A 131 -17.72 4.60 -10.90
CA ALA A 131 -16.46 5.35 -10.86
C ALA A 131 -16.00 5.67 -9.43
N LEU A 132 -16.94 5.99 -8.53
CA LEU A 132 -16.67 6.21 -7.10
C LEU A 132 -16.09 4.96 -6.43
N THR A 133 -16.65 3.76 -6.69
CA THR A 133 -16.03 2.49 -6.24
C THR A 133 -14.66 2.23 -6.86
N ALA A 134 -14.35 2.83 -8.02
CA ALA A 134 -13.02 2.74 -8.63
C ALA A 134 -12.02 3.79 -8.10
N GLY A 135 -12.41 4.62 -7.12
CA GLY A 135 -11.57 5.64 -6.50
C GLY A 135 -11.64 7.03 -7.15
N PHE A 136 -12.59 7.25 -8.08
CA PHE A 136 -12.76 8.52 -8.79
C PHE A 136 -13.97 9.30 -8.28
N PRO A 137 -13.84 10.59 -7.92
CA PRO A 137 -15.00 11.37 -7.53
C PRO A 137 -15.92 11.60 -8.74
N ALA A 138 -17.24 11.63 -8.47
CA ALA A 138 -18.29 11.61 -9.48
C ALA A 138 -18.24 12.77 -10.48
N ASP A 139 -17.87 13.96 -10.00
CA ASP A 139 -18.00 15.27 -10.66
C ASP A 139 -16.66 16.01 -10.86
N SER A 140 -15.55 15.39 -10.46
CA SER A 140 -14.24 16.03 -10.36
C SER A 140 -13.09 15.12 -10.83
N LEU A 141 -11.91 15.73 -11.01
CA LEU A 141 -10.66 15.03 -11.25
C LEU A 141 -9.98 14.71 -9.91
N THR A 142 -9.31 13.57 -9.85
CA THR A 142 -8.33 13.26 -8.81
C THR A 142 -7.04 14.06 -9.00
N ASP A 143 -6.25 14.23 -7.95
CA ASP A 143 -4.93 14.87 -8.05
C ASP A 143 -4.02 14.12 -9.05
N GLU A 144 -4.09 12.79 -9.10
CA GLU A 144 -3.34 11.95 -10.04
C GLU A 144 -3.75 12.11 -11.51
N GLU A 145 -4.98 12.55 -11.79
CA GLU A 145 -5.46 12.92 -13.13
C GLU A 145 -4.98 14.33 -13.52
N ILE A 146 -4.97 15.26 -12.56
CA ILE A 146 -4.45 16.62 -12.77
C ILE A 146 -2.94 16.58 -13.02
N GLU A 147 -2.18 15.82 -12.24
CA GLU A 147 -0.73 15.60 -12.44
C GLU A 147 -0.40 14.84 -13.73
N ALA A 148 -1.35 14.07 -14.27
CA ALA A 148 -1.19 13.37 -15.54
C ALA A 148 -1.61 14.20 -16.77
N GLU A 149 -2.00 15.46 -16.58
CA GLU A 149 -2.43 16.40 -17.65
C GLU A 149 -3.54 15.80 -18.55
N VAL A 150 -4.51 15.09 -17.97
CA VAL A 150 -5.55 14.36 -18.74
C VAL A 150 -6.52 15.26 -19.53
N VAL A 151 -6.57 16.55 -19.18
CA VAL A 151 -7.28 17.63 -19.88
C VAL A 151 -6.36 18.85 -20.00
N SER A 152 -6.55 19.66 -21.04
CA SER A 152 -5.72 20.84 -21.31
C SER A 152 -5.94 21.98 -20.30
N VAL A 153 -7.16 22.10 -19.76
CA VAL A 153 -7.52 23.07 -18.72
C VAL A 153 -8.38 22.39 -17.64
N VAL A 154 -8.04 22.63 -16.37
CA VAL A 154 -8.85 22.17 -15.22
C VAL A 154 -10.05 23.11 -15.04
N GLY A 155 -11.25 22.53 -14.96
CA GLY A 155 -12.52 23.23 -14.96
C GLY A 155 -13.06 23.51 -16.37
N GLY A 156 -14.38 23.66 -16.48
CA GLY A 156 -15.07 23.86 -17.77
C GLY A 156 -15.47 22.55 -18.46
N ILE A 157 -15.89 22.67 -19.72
CA ILE A 157 -16.59 21.60 -20.45
C ILE A 157 -15.67 20.43 -20.83
N GLU A 158 -14.38 20.69 -21.10
CA GLU A 158 -13.38 19.65 -21.35
C GLU A 158 -13.31 18.64 -20.19
N GLN A 159 -13.22 19.15 -18.95
CA GLN A 159 -13.22 18.32 -17.74
C GLN A 159 -14.51 17.52 -17.58
N VAL A 160 -15.69 18.13 -17.80
CA VAL A 160 -16.98 17.44 -17.68
C VAL A 160 -17.08 16.30 -18.70
N ASN A 161 -16.72 16.55 -19.96
CA ASN A 161 -16.75 15.56 -21.02
C ASN A 161 -15.73 14.42 -20.77
N TYR A 162 -14.52 14.74 -20.30
CA TYR A 162 -13.55 13.74 -19.87
C TYR A 162 -14.09 12.86 -18.72
N ILE A 163 -14.71 13.45 -17.70
CA ILE A 163 -15.27 12.73 -16.54
C ILE A 163 -16.36 11.76 -16.98
N LEU A 164 -17.27 12.19 -17.86
CA LEU A 164 -18.32 11.33 -18.40
C LEU A 164 -17.72 10.15 -19.18
N ILE A 165 -16.74 10.40 -20.05
CA ILE A 165 -16.05 9.36 -20.83
C ILE A 165 -15.32 8.36 -19.91
N ARG A 166 -14.56 8.86 -18.93
CA ARG A 166 -13.87 8.06 -17.91
C ARG A 166 -14.83 7.15 -17.16
N ASN A 167 -15.93 7.71 -16.64
CA ASN A 167 -16.95 6.98 -15.89
C ASN A 167 -17.60 5.89 -16.76
N HIS A 168 -17.91 6.19 -18.02
CA HIS A 168 -18.48 5.23 -18.97
C HIS A 168 -17.51 4.06 -19.30
N ILE A 169 -16.22 4.35 -19.52
CA ILE A 169 -15.18 3.32 -19.73
C ILE A 169 -15.03 2.44 -18.49
N LEU A 170 -14.98 3.04 -17.29
CA LEU A 170 -14.91 2.33 -16.01
C LEU A 170 -16.11 1.40 -15.82
N MET A 171 -17.33 1.89 -16.03
CA MET A 171 -18.56 1.09 -16.00
C MET A 171 -18.47 -0.08 -16.97
N LYS A 172 -18.11 0.16 -18.24
CA LYS A 172 -18.09 -0.87 -19.28
C LYS A 172 -17.16 -2.03 -18.93
N TRP A 173 -16.02 -1.74 -18.30
CA TRP A 173 -15.11 -2.77 -17.78
C TRP A 173 -15.60 -3.42 -16.48
N ARG A 174 -16.08 -2.63 -15.50
CA ARG A 174 -16.56 -3.15 -14.20
C ARG A 174 -17.77 -4.09 -14.33
N VAL A 175 -18.63 -3.88 -15.34
CA VAL A 175 -19.69 -4.83 -15.73
C VAL A 175 -19.09 -6.17 -16.18
N ASN A 176 -18.19 -6.18 -17.18
CA ASN A 176 -17.56 -7.41 -17.68
C ASN A 176 -16.02 -7.41 -17.55
N VAL A 177 -15.55 -7.61 -16.32
CA VAL A 177 -14.12 -7.65 -15.94
C VAL A 177 -13.32 -8.79 -16.59
N SER A 178 -13.99 -9.71 -17.29
CA SER A 178 -13.39 -10.81 -18.06
C SER A 178 -13.02 -10.43 -19.50
N THR A 179 -13.34 -9.20 -19.93
CA THR A 179 -13.02 -8.68 -21.27
C THR A 179 -11.88 -7.66 -21.25
N TRP A 180 -11.21 -7.52 -22.39
CA TRP A 180 -10.26 -6.43 -22.65
C TRP A 180 -10.98 -5.29 -23.37
N ILE A 181 -11.11 -4.14 -22.71
CA ILE A 181 -11.74 -2.95 -23.28
C ILE A 181 -10.77 -2.21 -24.20
N MET A 182 -11.13 -2.15 -25.48
CA MET A 182 -10.43 -1.38 -26.52
C MET A 182 -11.12 -0.02 -26.72
N LYS A 183 -10.37 1.04 -27.05
CA LYS A 183 -10.95 2.38 -27.21
C LYS A 183 -11.92 2.47 -28.40
N GLU A 184 -11.68 1.61 -29.40
CA GLU A 184 -12.49 1.44 -30.61
C GLU A 184 -13.94 1.07 -30.27
N MET A 185 -14.20 0.44 -29.12
CA MET A 185 -15.54 0.05 -28.65
C MET A 185 -16.45 1.24 -28.32
N PHE A 186 -15.93 2.46 -28.29
CA PHE A 186 -16.67 3.68 -27.95
C PHE A 186 -16.78 4.68 -29.12
N PHE A 187 -16.22 4.38 -30.30
CA PHE A 187 -16.19 5.31 -31.44
C PHE A 187 -17.57 5.68 -32.00
N ASP A 188 -18.57 4.82 -31.81
CA ASP A 188 -19.95 5.07 -32.25
C ASP A 188 -20.80 5.77 -31.17
N VAL A 189 -20.31 5.86 -29.93
CA VAL A 189 -21.03 6.41 -28.77
C VAL A 189 -20.48 7.78 -28.34
N ILE A 190 -19.16 7.97 -28.43
CA ILE A 190 -18.48 9.22 -28.05
C ILE A 190 -18.35 10.11 -29.31
N PRO A 191 -18.81 11.38 -29.28
CA PRO A 191 -18.69 12.29 -30.41
C PRO A 191 -17.25 12.47 -30.89
N LYS A 192 -17.06 12.57 -32.21
CA LYS A 192 -15.72 12.61 -32.85
C LYS A 192 -14.85 13.79 -32.39
N HIS A 193 -15.45 14.90 -31.94
CA HIS A 193 -14.71 16.02 -31.35
C HIS A 193 -14.07 15.66 -29.99
N CYS A 194 -14.69 14.76 -29.21
CA CYS A 194 -14.15 14.24 -27.95
C CYS A 194 -13.14 13.09 -28.13
N SER A 195 -12.73 12.75 -29.35
CA SER A 195 -11.80 11.63 -29.62
C SER A 195 -10.47 11.75 -28.85
N ALA A 196 -9.96 12.98 -28.67
CA ALA A 196 -8.78 13.23 -27.83
C ALA A 196 -9.00 12.94 -26.33
N LEU A 197 -10.22 13.17 -25.81
CA LEU A 197 -10.58 12.88 -24.43
C LEU A 197 -10.81 11.38 -24.20
N LEU A 198 -11.36 10.67 -25.19
CA LEU A 198 -11.40 9.21 -25.22
C LEU A 198 -9.99 8.60 -25.22
N ASP A 199 -9.10 9.11 -26.08
CA ASP A 199 -7.69 8.68 -26.07
C ASP A 199 -7.03 8.99 -24.71
N SER A 200 -7.26 10.17 -24.13
CA SER A 200 -6.73 10.54 -22.80
C SER A 200 -7.21 9.60 -21.69
N ALA A 201 -8.54 9.46 -21.52
CA ALA A 201 -9.15 8.64 -20.48
C ALA A 201 -8.79 7.16 -20.62
N HIS A 202 -8.83 6.59 -21.83
CA HIS A 202 -8.47 5.18 -22.04
C HIS A 202 -6.99 4.92 -21.75
N ASN A 203 -6.09 5.78 -22.24
CA ASN A 203 -4.65 5.64 -21.96
C ASN A 203 -4.35 5.83 -20.46
N TYR A 204 -4.99 6.77 -19.77
CA TYR A 204 -4.84 6.95 -18.32
C TYR A 204 -5.28 5.70 -17.55
N LEU A 205 -6.52 5.24 -17.78
CA LEU A 205 -7.10 4.09 -17.07
C LEU A 205 -6.33 2.78 -17.31
N VAL A 206 -5.81 2.54 -18.53
CA VAL A 206 -4.96 1.38 -18.82
C VAL A 206 -3.57 1.52 -18.22
N SER A 207 -2.92 2.69 -18.33
CA SER A 207 -1.53 2.88 -17.89
C SER A 207 -1.37 2.91 -16.37
N ARG A 208 -2.37 3.42 -15.63
CA ARG A 208 -2.44 3.33 -14.16
C ARG A 208 -3.00 1.98 -13.66
N GLY A 209 -3.67 1.21 -14.51
CA GLY A 209 -4.21 -0.11 -14.17
C GLY A 209 -5.56 -0.07 -13.46
N TYR A 210 -6.43 0.90 -13.77
CA TYR A 210 -7.82 0.95 -13.29
C TYR A 210 -8.77 0.05 -14.10
N ILE A 211 -8.40 -0.27 -15.35
CA ILE A 211 -9.08 -1.24 -16.22
C ILE A 211 -8.07 -2.23 -16.81
N ASN A 212 -8.56 -3.31 -17.44
CA ASN A 212 -7.76 -4.28 -18.20
C ASN A 212 -6.63 -4.98 -17.40
N PHE A 213 -6.70 -5.01 -16.07
CA PHE A 213 -5.75 -5.73 -15.22
C PHE A 213 -6.25 -7.12 -14.81
N GLY A 214 -5.32 -8.02 -14.49
CA GLY A 214 -5.62 -9.28 -13.78
C GLY A 214 -5.19 -10.56 -14.50
N VAL A 215 -6.09 -11.55 -14.54
CA VAL A 215 -5.75 -12.99 -14.72
C VAL A 215 -6.62 -13.76 -15.72
N VAL A 216 -7.61 -13.14 -16.38
CA VAL A 216 -8.38 -13.81 -17.46
C VAL A 216 -7.57 -13.96 -18.76
N PRO A 217 -7.89 -14.95 -19.63
CA PRO A 217 -7.22 -15.14 -20.92
C PRO A 217 -7.14 -13.85 -21.77
N ALA A 218 -8.27 -13.14 -21.92
CA ALA A 218 -8.33 -11.90 -22.70
C ALA A 218 -7.37 -10.78 -22.25
N ILE A 219 -6.81 -10.87 -21.04
CA ILE A 219 -5.76 -9.98 -20.51
C ILE A 219 -4.38 -10.63 -20.59
N LYS A 220 -4.27 -11.94 -20.31
CA LYS A 220 -3.03 -12.74 -20.48
C LYS A 220 -2.51 -12.69 -21.92
N ASP A 221 -3.40 -12.86 -22.89
CA ASP A 221 -3.10 -12.95 -24.33
C ASP A 221 -2.65 -11.59 -24.92
N ARG A 222 -2.71 -10.51 -24.12
CA ARG A 222 -2.20 -9.17 -24.47
C ARG A 222 -0.78 -8.93 -23.98
N ILE A 223 -0.23 -9.81 -23.14
CA ILE A 223 1.17 -9.76 -22.72
C ILE A 223 2.05 -10.15 -23.93
N PRO A 224 2.99 -9.30 -24.40
CA PRO A 224 3.88 -9.64 -25.49
C PRO A 224 4.73 -10.87 -25.16
N ALA A 225 4.80 -11.84 -26.08
CA ALA A 225 5.60 -13.05 -25.93
C ALA A 225 7.10 -12.77 -25.78
N GLU A 226 7.61 -11.70 -26.43
CA GLU A 226 8.98 -11.22 -26.29
C GLU A 226 8.99 -9.77 -25.78
N PRO A 227 9.87 -9.41 -24.81
CA PRO A 227 9.91 -8.08 -24.23
C PRO A 227 10.52 -7.06 -25.21
N SER A 228 9.88 -5.90 -25.33
CA SER A 228 10.27 -4.79 -26.22
C SER A 228 10.81 -3.56 -25.48
N LYS A 229 10.84 -3.59 -24.15
CA LYS A 229 11.30 -2.50 -23.27
C LYS A 229 12.41 -2.96 -22.30
N PRO A 230 13.11 -2.02 -21.64
CA PRO A 230 14.20 -2.30 -20.69
C PRO A 230 13.91 -3.37 -19.62
N SER A 231 14.99 -3.86 -18.98
CA SER A 231 14.88 -4.83 -17.90
C SER A 231 14.52 -4.20 -16.55
N VAL A 232 13.61 -4.85 -15.83
CA VAL A 232 13.17 -4.47 -14.47
C VAL A 232 13.33 -5.66 -13.54
N ILE A 233 14.12 -5.49 -12.48
CA ILE A 233 14.24 -6.48 -11.40
C ILE A 233 13.20 -6.14 -10.33
N ILE A 234 12.44 -7.12 -9.85
CA ILE A 234 11.47 -6.94 -8.76
C ILE A 234 11.91 -7.79 -7.57
N ILE A 235 11.92 -7.22 -6.37
CA ILE A 235 12.40 -7.89 -5.15
C ILE A 235 11.20 -8.17 -4.24
N GLY A 236 10.81 -9.44 -4.18
CA GLY A 236 9.62 -9.97 -3.52
C GLY A 236 8.54 -10.38 -4.52
N ALA A 237 8.01 -11.59 -4.36
CA ALA A 237 6.86 -12.13 -5.08
C ALA A 237 5.56 -12.09 -4.23
N GLY A 238 5.43 -11.06 -3.38
CA GLY A 238 4.16 -10.70 -2.73
C GLY A 238 3.20 -10.00 -3.70
N LEU A 239 1.97 -9.69 -3.25
CA LEU A 239 0.95 -9.09 -4.14
C LEU A 239 1.42 -7.83 -4.87
N ALA A 240 2.20 -6.95 -4.22
CA ALA A 240 2.78 -5.77 -4.86
C ALA A 240 3.72 -6.12 -6.01
N GLY A 241 4.70 -7.00 -5.76
CA GLY A 241 5.65 -7.44 -6.78
C GLY A 241 5.00 -8.22 -7.91
N LEU A 242 3.98 -9.04 -7.62
CA LEU A 242 3.22 -9.78 -8.63
C LEU A 242 2.34 -8.87 -9.49
N ALA A 243 1.62 -7.90 -8.88
CA ALA A 243 0.83 -6.93 -9.62
C ALA A 243 1.71 -6.06 -10.54
N ALA A 244 2.84 -5.59 -10.02
CA ALA A 244 3.84 -4.85 -10.79
C ALA A 244 4.42 -5.70 -11.93
N ALA A 245 4.78 -6.97 -11.66
CA ALA A 245 5.31 -7.87 -12.68
C ALA A 245 4.36 -8.04 -13.85
N ARG A 246 3.08 -8.32 -13.59
CA ARG A 246 2.07 -8.52 -14.64
C ARG A 246 1.84 -7.25 -15.47
N GLN A 247 1.70 -6.09 -14.83
CA GLN A 247 1.52 -4.83 -15.57
C GLN A 247 2.77 -4.44 -16.37
N LEU A 248 3.97 -4.65 -15.83
CA LEU A 248 5.22 -4.38 -16.55
C LEU A 248 5.42 -5.34 -17.74
N MET A 249 5.09 -6.62 -17.58
CA MET A 249 5.07 -7.58 -18.69
C MET A 249 4.03 -7.20 -19.75
N LEU A 250 2.81 -6.83 -19.35
CA LEU A 250 1.77 -6.30 -20.25
C LEU A 250 2.22 -5.04 -21.00
N PHE A 251 2.98 -4.17 -20.33
CA PHE A 251 3.62 -3.02 -20.95
C PHE A 251 4.87 -3.37 -21.78
N GLY A 252 5.30 -4.64 -21.84
CA GLY A 252 6.40 -5.14 -22.67
C GLY A 252 7.80 -5.06 -22.05
N PHE A 253 7.94 -4.83 -20.74
CA PHE A 253 9.24 -4.83 -20.05
C PHE A 253 9.77 -6.24 -19.81
N LYS A 254 11.10 -6.40 -19.85
CA LYS A 254 11.76 -7.65 -19.45
C LYS A 254 11.82 -7.73 -17.92
N VAL A 255 10.82 -8.36 -17.31
CA VAL A 255 10.74 -8.53 -15.84
C VAL A 255 11.58 -9.73 -15.37
N THR A 256 12.12 -9.66 -14.15
CA THR A 256 12.58 -10.82 -13.38
C THR A 256 12.30 -10.57 -11.90
N VAL A 257 11.61 -11.50 -11.23
CA VAL A 257 11.26 -11.39 -9.81
C VAL A 257 12.21 -12.24 -8.97
N LEU A 258 12.81 -11.68 -7.93
CA LEU A 258 13.65 -12.37 -6.96
C LEU A 258 12.87 -12.53 -5.65
N GLU A 259 12.61 -13.77 -5.23
CA GLU A 259 11.89 -14.08 -4.00
C GLU A 259 12.80 -14.84 -3.04
N GLY A 260 12.89 -14.39 -1.78
CA GLY A 260 13.76 -15.01 -0.77
C GLY A 260 13.24 -16.36 -0.27
N ARG A 261 11.91 -16.57 -0.33
CA ARG A 261 11.23 -17.81 0.07
C ARG A 261 11.20 -18.83 -1.08
N LYS A 262 10.87 -20.07 -0.74
CA LYS A 262 10.49 -21.15 -1.68
C LYS A 262 9.04 -21.07 -2.21
N ARG A 263 8.37 -19.92 -2.08
CA ARG A 263 6.97 -19.69 -2.49
C ARG A 263 6.70 -18.22 -2.75
N ALA A 264 5.72 -17.92 -3.60
CA ALA A 264 5.17 -16.58 -3.78
C ALA A 264 4.17 -16.20 -2.65
N GLY A 265 3.56 -15.02 -2.79
CA GLY A 265 2.51 -14.48 -1.92
C GLY A 265 3.03 -13.68 -0.73
N GLY A 266 4.23 -14.02 -0.23
CA GLY A 266 4.84 -13.34 0.92
C GLY A 266 3.95 -13.46 2.17
N ARG A 267 3.37 -12.32 2.60
CA ARG A 267 2.40 -12.23 3.71
C ARG A 267 0.97 -12.66 3.35
N VAL A 268 0.66 -12.90 2.07
CA VAL A 268 -0.51 -13.68 1.67
C VAL A 268 -0.07 -15.14 1.58
N TYR A 269 -0.61 -15.98 2.46
CA TYR A 269 -0.15 -17.37 2.61
C TYR A 269 -1.26 -18.28 3.10
N SER A 270 -1.93 -18.96 2.17
CA SER A 270 -2.69 -20.17 2.48
C SER A 270 -1.74 -21.36 2.58
N LYS A 271 -1.85 -22.15 3.65
CA LYS A 271 -1.29 -23.49 3.74
C LYS A 271 -2.40 -24.50 3.53
N LYS A 272 -2.20 -25.46 2.62
CA LYS A 272 -3.00 -26.69 2.59
C LYS A 272 -2.71 -27.48 3.87
N MET A 273 -3.73 -27.71 4.67
CA MET A 273 -3.71 -28.60 5.84
C MET A 273 -4.46 -29.88 5.50
N GLU A 274 -3.93 -31.03 5.92
CA GLU A 274 -4.48 -32.33 5.54
C GLU A 274 -4.13 -33.45 6.53
N GLY A 275 -5.02 -34.45 6.59
CA GLY A 275 -4.90 -35.65 7.42
C GLY A 275 -6.30 -36.21 7.77
N GLY A 276 -6.39 -37.47 8.19
CA GLY A 276 -7.67 -38.08 8.62
C GLY A 276 -8.81 -37.97 7.59
N ASN A 277 -8.49 -38.05 6.30
CA ASN A 277 -9.40 -37.82 5.17
C ASN A 277 -10.06 -36.43 5.13
N LYS A 278 -9.50 -35.44 5.84
CA LYS A 278 -9.86 -34.02 5.75
C LYS A 278 -8.76 -33.23 5.03
N VAL A 279 -9.17 -32.18 4.33
CA VAL A 279 -8.31 -31.18 3.70
C VAL A 279 -8.92 -29.80 3.95
N ALA A 280 -8.10 -28.79 4.23
CA ALA A 280 -8.55 -27.40 4.35
C ALA A 280 -7.47 -26.41 3.89
N ALA A 281 -7.87 -25.25 3.39
CA ALA A 281 -6.99 -24.13 3.10
C ALA A 281 -6.94 -23.12 4.27
N ALA A 282 -5.82 -23.06 5.00
CA ALA A 282 -5.65 -22.16 6.14
C ALA A 282 -4.87 -20.90 5.77
N ASP A 283 -5.53 -19.72 5.80
CA ASP A 283 -4.87 -18.44 5.59
C ASP A 283 -4.12 -17.99 6.85
N LEU A 284 -2.83 -18.31 6.88
CA LEU A 284 -1.90 -18.01 7.98
C LEU A 284 -1.46 -16.53 7.99
N GLY A 285 -1.68 -15.82 6.89
CA GLY A 285 -1.38 -14.40 6.72
C GLY A 285 -2.63 -13.56 6.47
N GLY A 286 -2.65 -12.78 5.38
CA GLY A 286 -3.84 -12.05 4.94
C GLY A 286 -5.04 -12.97 4.66
N SER A 287 -6.15 -12.73 5.37
CA SER A 287 -7.36 -13.56 5.36
C SER A 287 -8.58 -12.89 4.73
N VAL A 288 -8.87 -11.64 5.10
CA VAL A 288 -10.11 -10.96 4.75
C VAL A 288 -9.91 -10.03 3.56
N LEU A 289 -10.83 -10.08 2.59
CA LEU A 289 -11.01 -9.04 1.59
C LEU A 289 -11.97 -8.00 2.19
N THR A 290 -11.44 -6.91 2.72
CA THR A 290 -12.25 -5.78 3.22
C THR A 290 -12.80 -4.95 2.05
N GLY A 291 -14.07 -4.53 2.16
CA GLY A 291 -14.78 -3.66 1.22
C GLY A 291 -14.86 -4.15 -0.22
N THR A 292 -15.74 -5.12 -0.51
CA THR A 292 -15.81 -5.76 -1.84
C THR A 292 -16.20 -4.86 -3.03
N LEU A 293 -16.74 -3.66 -2.82
CA LEU A 293 -17.13 -2.77 -3.92
C LEU A 293 -15.91 -2.15 -4.61
N GLY A 294 -15.02 -1.53 -3.84
CA GLY A 294 -13.81 -0.91 -4.37
C GLY A 294 -12.60 -1.83 -4.51
N ASN A 295 -12.51 -2.87 -3.67
CA ASN A 295 -11.31 -3.70 -3.55
C ASN A 295 -11.00 -4.49 -4.85
N PRO A 296 -9.85 -4.25 -5.51
CA PRO A 296 -9.48 -4.91 -6.77
C PRO A 296 -9.28 -6.42 -6.66
N LEU A 297 -9.11 -6.97 -5.45
CA LEU A 297 -9.04 -8.42 -5.25
C LEU A 297 -10.41 -9.08 -5.40
N GLY A 298 -11.51 -8.34 -5.19
CA GLY A 298 -12.86 -8.78 -5.55
C GLY A 298 -13.05 -8.92 -7.06
N ILE A 299 -12.38 -8.07 -7.86
CA ILE A 299 -12.32 -8.21 -9.32
C ILE A 299 -11.53 -9.46 -9.72
N LEU A 300 -10.40 -9.74 -9.07
CA LEU A 300 -9.66 -11.00 -9.29
C LEU A 300 -10.50 -12.24 -8.90
N ALA A 301 -11.29 -12.17 -7.83
CA ALA A 301 -12.21 -13.25 -7.45
C ALA A 301 -13.30 -13.48 -8.53
N ARG A 302 -13.92 -12.41 -9.04
CA ARG A 302 -14.87 -12.47 -10.19
C ARG A 302 -14.22 -13.05 -11.44
N GLN A 303 -12.99 -12.61 -11.78
CA GLN A 303 -12.20 -13.13 -12.91
C GLN A 303 -11.83 -14.62 -12.78
N LEU A 304 -11.76 -15.14 -11.56
CA LEU A 304 -11.52 -16.56 -11.25
C LEU A 304 -12.83 -17.34 -10.99
N SER A 305 -13.99 -16.75 -11.27
CA SER A 305 -15.33 -17.32 -10.99
C SER A 305 -15.50 -17.81 -9.53
N CYS A 306 -14.80 -17.17 -8.59
CA CYS A 306 -14.87 -17.49 -7.17
C CYS A 306 -15.93 -16.61 -6.49
N THR A 307 -17.07 -17.22 -6.14
CA THR A 307 -18.04 -16.60 -5.23
C THR A 307 -17.38 -16.29 -3.89
N LEU A 308 -17.48 -15.04 -3.44
CA LEU A 308 -16.99 -14.62 -2.13
C LEU A 308 -18.01 -14.98 -1.04
N HIS A 309 -17.51 -15.29 0.16
CA HIS A 309 -18.34 -15.54 1.34
C HIS A 309 -18.31 -14.30 2.24
N LYS A 310 -19.44 -13.60 2.39
CA LYS A 310 -19.59 -12.52 3.38
C LYS A 310 -19.28 -13.09 4.77
N VAL A 311 -18.35 -12.47 5.49
CA VAL A 311 -18.17 -12.70 6.92
C VAL A 311 -19.43 -12.22 7.64
N ARG A 312 -20.13 -13.14 8.32
CA ARG A 312 -21.36 -12.83 9.06
C ARG A 312 -21.07 -11.93 10.25
N ASP A 313 -21.99 -11.02 10.53
CA ASP A 313 -21.86 -10.01 11.57
C ASP A 313 -22.05 -10.60 13.00
N LYS A 314 -22.53 -11.85 13.10
CA LYS A 314 -22.74 -12.59 14.37
C LYS A 314 -21.41 -13.13 14.92
N CYS A 315 -20.88 -12.47 15.96
CA CYS A 315 -19.67 -12.89 16.69
C CYS A 315 -19.96 -13.02 18.20
N PRO A 316 -20.49 -14.16 18.70
CA PRO A 316 -20.77 -14.33 20.12
C PRO A 316 -19.48 -14.32 20.94
N LEU A 317 -19.53 -13.72 22.13
CA LEU A 317 -18.43 -13.71 23.10
C LEU A 317 -18.68 -14.75 24.19
N TYR A 318 -17.62 -15.45 24.59
CA TYR A 318 -17.63 -16.44 25.67
C TYR A 318 -16.78 -15.98 26.85
N ARG A 319 -17.31 -16.14 28.05
CA ARG A 319 -16.64 -15.91 29.34
C ARG A 319 -15.56 -16.98 29.59
N VAL A 320 -14.69 -16.71 30.57
CA VAL A 320 -13.65 -17.66 31.01
C VAL A 320 -14.23 -18.97 31.57
N ASP A 321 -15.47 -18.96 32.07
CA ASP A 321 -16.23 -20.16 32.48
C ASP A 321 -17.04 -20.80 31.33
N GLY A 322 -16.71 -20.47 30.08
CA GLY A 322 -17.27 -21.09 28.86
C GLY A 322 -18.70 -20.67 28.49
N LYS A 323 -19.40 -19.96 29.38
CA LYS A 323 -20.75 -19.45 29.12
C LYS A 323 -20.75 -18.30 28.11
N PRO A 324 -21.79 -18.14 27.29
CA PRO A 324 -21.96 -16.93 26.50
C PRO A 324 -22.08 -15.70 27.42
N VAL A 325 -21.61 -14.55 26.94
CA VAL A 325 -21.85 -13.24 27.54
C VAL A 325 -23.31 -12.83 27.32
N ASP A 326 -23.87 -12.06 28.25
CA ASP A 326 -25.20 -11.46 28.09
C ASP A 326 -25.23 -10.38 27.00
N GLN A 327 -26.25 -10.39 26.14
CA GLN A 327 -26.28 -9.54 24.94
C GLN A 327 -26.52 -8.06 25.26
N ASP A 328 -27.27 -7.73 26.32
CA ASP A 328 -27.46 -6.33 26.74
C ASP A 328 -26.17 -5.79 27.38
N LEU A 329 -25.42 -6.64 28.10
CA LEU A 329 -24.11 -6.31 28.66
C LEU A 329 -23.05 -6.09 27.58
N ASP A 330 -22.99 -6.96 26.57
CA ASP A 330 -22.08 -6.84 25.41
C ASP A 330 -22.31 -5.51 24.67
N HIS A 331 -23.57 -5.25 24.27
CA HIS A 331 -23.97 -4.00 23.61
C HIS A 331 -23.69 -2.75 24.49
N LYS A 332 -23.88 -2.85 25.82
CA LYS A 332 -23.56 -1.77 26.76
C LYS A 332 -22.07 -1.43 26.75
N VAL A 333 -21.19 -2.44 26.81
CA VAL A 333 -19.74 -2.24 26.84
C VAL A 333 -19.22 -1.78 25.47
N GLU A 334 -19.74 -2.33 24.36
CA GLU A 334 -19.43 -1.85 23.01
C GLU A 334 -19.81 -0.36 22.85
N THR A 335 -21.00 0.04 23.31
CA THR A 335 -21.45 1.44 23.30
C THR A 335 -20.51 2.34 24.10
N ALA A 336 -20.07 1.89 25.29
CA ALA A 336 -19.12 2.64 26.11
C ALA A 336 -17.73 2.76 25.47
N TYR A 337 -17.23 1.67 24.84
CA TYR A 337 -15.99 1.63 24.10
C TYR A 337 -15.99 2.60 22.89
N ASN A 338 -17.07 2.58 22.10
CA ASN A 338 -17.22 3.50 20.95
C ASN A 338 -17.31 4.96 21.41
N LEU A 339 -17.98 5.25 22.53
CA LEU A 339 -17.99 6.59 23.13
C LEU A 339 -16.60 7.04 23.62
N LEU A 340 -15.74 6.12 24.08
CA LEU A 340 -14.36 6.42 24.47
C LEU A 340 -13.47 6.74 23.25
N LEU A 341 -13.65 6.03 22.12
CA LEU A 341 -13.02 6.40 20.84
C LEU A 341 -13.49 7.78 20.34
N GLU A 342 -14.78 8.09 20.44
CA GLU A 342 -15.29 9.44 20.17
C GLU A 342 -14.62 10.50 21.04
N LYS A 343 -14.46 10.24 22.35
CA LYS A 343 -13.77 11.16 23.28
C LYS A 343 -12.30 11.34 22.89
N ALA A 344 -11.59 10.27 22.50
CA ALA A 344 -10.22 10.35 22.00
C ALA A 344 -10.12 11.20 20.72
N SER A 345 -11.06 11.03 19.78
CA SER A 345 -11.14 11.84 18.55
C SER A 345 -11.44 13.32 18.83
N LYS A 346 -12.27 13.61 19.85
CA LYS A 346 -12.53 14.99 20.34
C LYS A 346 -11.31 15.58 21.05
N LEU A 347 -10.61 14.79 21.87
CA LEU A 347 -9.35 15.19 22.53
C LEU A 347 -8.27 15.55 21.52
N ARG A 348 -8.04 14.71 20.50
CA ARG A 348 -7.16 15.03 19.36
C ARG A 348 -7.43 16.41 18.76
N GLN A 349 -8.70 16.73 18.51
CA GLN A 349 -9.10 18.02 17.92
C GLN A 349 -8.81 19.22 18.84
N LEU A 350 -8.86 19.02 20.17
CA LEU A 350 -8.51 20.04 21.17
C LEU A 350 -7.00 20.20 21.36
N MET A 351 -6.23 19.10 21.30
CA MET A 351 -4.78 19.10 21.46
C MET A 351 -4.02 19.61 20.22
N GLY A 352 -4.62 19.50 19.02
CA GLY A 352 -3.99 19.95 17.78
C GLY A 352 -2.67 19.23 17.51
N GLU A 353 -1.61 19.97 17.19
CA GLU A 353 -0.28 19.42 16.88
C GLU A 353 0.29 18.55 18.02
N VAL A 354 -0.04 18.84 19.28
CA VAL A 354 0.44 18.08 20.45
C VAL A 354 -0.08 16.63 20.46
N SER A 355 -1.18 16.33 19.74
CA SER A 355 -1.68 14.95 19.63
C SER A 355 -0.75 14.00 18.86
N GLN A 356 0.26 14.50 18.16
CA GLN A 356 1.23 13.68 17.42
C GLN A 356 2.24 12.98 18.34
N ASP A 357 2.52 13.57 19.51
CA ASP A 357 3.43 13.04 20.54
C ASP A 357 2.72 12.14 21.57
N VAL A 358 1.41 11.91 21.40
CA VAL A 358 0.55 11.18 22.34
C VAL A 358 0.03 9.90 21.71
N SER A 359 -0.02 8.81 22.49
CA SER A 359 -0.60 7.55 22.02
C SER A 359 -2.10 7.44 22.28
N LEU A 360 -2.79 6.71 21.41
CA LEU A 360 -4.21 6.39 21.58
C LEU A 360 -4.48 5.70 22.93
N GLY A 361 -3.59 4.79 23.34
CA GLY A 361 -3.66 4.12 24.64
C GLY A 361 -3.59 5.08 25.82
N ALA A 362 -2.75 6.13 25.77
CA ALA A 362 -2.69 7.13 26.84
C ALA A 362 -3.98 7.96 26.94
N ALA A 363 -4.62 8.28 25.81
CA ALA A 363 -5.92 8.96 25.78
C ALA A 363 -7.04 8.07 26.34
N LEU A 364 -7.10 6.81 25.93
CA LEU A 364 -8.11 5.85 26.41
C LEU A 364 -7.95 5.57 27.90
N GLU A 365 -6.72 5.40 28.39
CA GLU A 365 -6.43 5.18 29.81
C GLU A 365 -6.82 6.39 30.68
N THR A 366 -6.58 7.62 30.20
CA THR A 366 -7.03 8.85 30.90
C THR A 366 -8.55 8.84 31.10
N PHE A 367 -9.32 8.50 30.05
CA PHE A 367 -10.78 8.41 30.17
C PHE A 367 -11.29 7.17 30.91
N ARG A 368 -10.46 6.13 31.08
CA ARG A 368 -10.80 4.96 31.88
C ARG A 368 -10.81 5.31 33.36
N GLN A 369 -9.80 6.05 33.82
CA GLN A 369 -9.63 6.47 35.22
C GLN A 369 -10.79 7.36 35.70
N ASP A 370 -11.38 8.17 34.81
CA ASP A 370 -12.63 8.91 35.07
C ASP A 370 -13.87 8.01 35.32
N TYR A 371 -13.78 6.68 35.11
CA TYR A 371 -14.88 5.72 35.13
C TYR A 371 -14.66 4.51 36.07
N GLU A 372 -13.48 4.34 36.69
CA GLU A 372 -13.14 3.10 37.42
C GLU A 372 -14.03 2.81 38.64
N ASP A 373 -14.61 3.83 39.28
CA ASP A 373 -15.53 3.69 40.41
C ASP A 373 -16.89 3.01 40.06
N ALA A 374 -17.15 2.70 38.78
CA ALA A 374 -18.48 2.31 38.29
C ALA A 374 -18.52 1.05 37.39
N VAL A 375 -17.42 0.31 37.25
CA VAL A 375 -17.27 -0.81 36.28
C VAL A 375 -16.96 -2.12 37.00
N ASN A 376 -17.66 -3.21 36.64
CA ASN A 376 -17.42 -4.54 37.21
C ASN A 376 -16.38 -5.38 36.43
N GLU A 377 -15.95 -6.51 37.01
CA GLU A 377 -14.88 -7.36 36.45
C GLU A 377 -15.20 -7.93 35.05
N GLU A 378 -16.47 -8.25 34.77
CA GLU A 378 -16.91 -8.76 33.47
C GLU A 378 -16.97 -7.64 32.42
N GLU A 379 -17.48 -6.46 32.80
CA GLU A 379 -17.44 -5.26 31.95
C GLU A 379 -16.01 -4.85 31.60
N MET A 380 -15.09 -4.95 32.56
CA MET A 380 -13.66 -4.71 32.34
C MET A 380 -13.03 -5.78 31.43
N SER A 381 -13.47 -7.04 31.53
CA SER A 381 -13.00 -8.13 30.67
C SER A 381 -13.50 -7.98 29.22
N LEU A 382 -14.76 -7.58 29.04
CA LEU A 382 -15.33 -7.17 27.74
C LEU A 382 -14.60 -5.97 27.15
N PHE A 383 -14.36 -4.92 27.95
CA PHE A 383 -13.64 -3.73 27.51
C PHE A 383 -12.21 -4.09 27.07
N ASN A 384 -11.53 -4.99 27.79
CA ASN A 384 -10.24 -5.53 27.37
C ASN A 384 -10.32 -6.35 26.08
N TRP A 385 -11.42 -7.04 25.81
CA TRP A 385 -11.63 -7.74 24.52
C TRP A 385 -11.77 -6.75 23.34
N HIS A 386 -12.53 -5.65 23.48
CA HIS A 386 -12.57 -4.61 22.44
C HIS A 386 -11.20 -3.94 22.23
N LEU A 387 -10.44 -3.68 23.30
CA LEU A 387 -9.06 -3.19 23.18
C LEU A 387 -8.15 -4.21 22.47
N ALA A 388 -8.30 -5.51 22.73
CA ALA A 388 -7.58 -6.56 22.01
C ALA A 388 -7.95 -6.62 20.52
N ASN A 389 -9.23 -6.40 20.18
CA ASN A 389 -9.72 -6.33 18.80
C ASN A 389 -9.13 -5.11 18.06
N LEU A 390 -8.96 -3.97 18.73
CA LEU A 390 -8.28 -2.79 18.20
C LEU A 390 -6.77 -3.03 17.99
N GLU A 391 -6.12 -3.72 18.93
CA GLU A 391 -4.71 -4.14 18.79
C GLU A 391 -4.52 -5.20 17.69
N TYR A 392 -5.55 -6.02 17.40
CA TYR A 392 -5.61 -6.92 16.25
C TYR A 392 -5.71 -6.15 14.93
N ALA A 393 -6.69 -5.26 14.80
CA ALA A 393 -6.91 -4.46 13.58
C ALA A 393 -5.63 -3.72 13.17
N ASN A 394 -4.95 -3.08 14.13
CA ASN A 394 -3.71 -2.36 13.90
C ASN A 394 -2.43 -3.25 13.91
N ALA A 395 -2.54 -4.52 14.32
CA ALA A 395 -1.42 -5.37 14.78
C ALA A 395 -0.45 -4.66 15.76
N GLY A 396 -0.91 -3.65 16.50
CA GLY A 396 -0.07 -2.70 17.22
C GLY A 396 -0.61 -2.41 18.61
N LEU A 397 0.29 -2.28 19.59
CA LEU A 397 -0.08 -1.90 20.95
C LEU A 397 -0.70 -0.50 20.93
N ILE A 398 -1.89 -0.32 21.54
CA ILE A 398 -2.55 1.01 21.60
C ILE A 398 -1.66 2.08 22.25
N SER A 399 -0.78 1.66 23.17
CA SER A 399 0.23 2.52 23.82
C SER A 399 1.30 3.07 22.87
N LYS A 400 1.38 2.58 21.63
CA LYS A 400 2.32 3.00 20.57
C LYS A 400 1.64 3.59 19.33
N LEU A 401 0.33 3.40 19.14
CA LEU A 401 -0.43 3.99 18.04
C LEU A 401 -0.60 5.50 18.23
N SER A 402 -0.47 6.28 17.16
CA SER A 402 -0.60 7.75 17.18
C SER A 402 -2.03 8.18 17.47
N LEU A 403 -2.26 8.95 18.54
CA LEU A 403 -3.57 9.56 18.81
C LEU A 403 -4.02 10.44 17.64
N ALA A 404 -3.07 11.12 16.97
CA ALA A 404 -3.35 12.00 15.84
C ALA A 404 -3.85 11.25 14.58
N PHE A 405 -3.29 10.07 14.29
CA PHE A 405 -3.27 9.52 12.92
C PHE A 405 -3.44 7.99 12.80
N TRP A 406 -3.84 7.26 13.85
CA TRP A 406 -4.04 5.79 13.76
C TRP A 406 -5.16 5.37 12.78
N ASP A 407 -6.16 6.23 12.63
CA ASP A 407 -7.41 6.15 11.83
C ASP A 407 -7.35 7.02 10.56
N GLN A 408 -6.14 7.29 10.05
CA GLN A 408 -5.95 8.21 8.92
C GLN A 408 -6.43 7.65 7.56
N ASP A 409 -6.63 6.32 7.48
CA ASP A 409 -7.12 5.61 6.30
C ASP A 409 -8.64 5.35 6.29
N ASP A 410 -9.33 5.47 7.43
CA ASP A 410 -10.80 5.38 7.54
C ASP A 410 -11.59 6.16 6.45
N PRO A 411 -11.18 7.38 6.03
CA PRO A 411 -11.89 8.13 5.00
C PRO A 411 -11.81 7.54 3.58
N PHE A 412 -11.06 6.44 3.39
CA PHE A 412 -10.83 5.80 2.09
C PHE A 412 -11.38 4.38 1.97
N ASP A 413 -12.12 3.86 2.97
CA ASP A 413 -12.64 2.48 2.95
C ASP A 413 -13.35 2.13 1.62
N MET A 414 -13.12 0.90 1.17
CA MET A 414 -13.55 0.41 -0.13
C MET A 414 -15.04 0.08 -0.22
N GLY A 415 -15.76 0.01 0.91
CA GLY A 415 -17.21 -0.14 0.99
C GLY A 415 -17.75 -1.52 0.60
N GLY A 416 -18.91 -1.85 1.17
CA GLY A 416 -19.53 -3.17 1.05
C GLY A 416 -18.88 -4.23 1.92
N ASP A 417 -19.35 -5.47 1.78
CA ASP A 417 -19.04 -6.53 2.74
C ASP A 417 -17.56 -6.88 2.88
N HIS A 418 -17.21 -7.33 4.07
CA HIS A 418 -15.95 -8.02 4.34
C HIS A 418 -16.12 -9.50 3.99
N CYS A 419 -15.20 -10.05 3.21
CA CYS A 419 -15.34 -11.41 2.67
C CYS A 419 -14.13 -12.32 2.91
N PHE A 420 -14.40 -13.62 3.08
CA PHE A 420 -13.42 -14.67 2.85
C PHE A 420 -13.48 -15.15 1.39
N LEU A 421 -12.35 -15.64 0.87
CA LEU A 421 -12.28 -16.32 -0.41
C LEU A 421 -12.33 -17.85 -0.19
N PRO A 422 -13.37 -18.57 -0.65
CA PRO A 422 -13.44 -20.02 -0.46
C PRO A 422 -12.25 -20.75 -1.11
N GLY A 423 -11.59 -21.61 -0.36
CA GLY A 423 -10.32 -22.27 -0.72
C GLY A 423 -9.05 -21.43 -0.52
N GLY A 424 -9.15 -20.26 0.12
CA GLY A 424 -8.03 -19.45 0.61
C GLY A 424 -7.40 -18.50 -0.42
N ASN A 425 -6.82 -17.41 0.08
CA ASN A 425 -6.26 -16.31 -0.73
C ASN A 425 -5.06 -16.71 -1.61
N GLY A 426 -4.48 -17.88 -1.38
CA GLY A 426 -3.47 -18.52 -2.23
C GLY A 426 -3.95 -18.78 -3.66
N LYS A 427 -5.27 -18.87 -3.90
CA LYS A 427 -5.86 -18.87 -5.26
C LYS A 427 -5.48 -17.60 -6.04
N LEU A 428 -5.59 -16.42 -5.41
CA LEU A 428 -5.22 -15.14 -6.01
C LEU A 428 -3.72 -15.10 -6.33
N VAL A 429 -2.90 -15.56 -5.37
CA VAL A 429 -1.43 -15.64 -5.54
C VAL A 429 -1.09 -16.55 -6.72
N HIS A 430 -1.67 -17.75 -6.80
CA HIS A 430 -1.39 -18.71 -7.87
C HIS A 430 -1.73 -18.16 -9.26
N ALA A 431 -2.94 -17.59 -9.42
CA ALA A 431 -3.36 -16.96 -10.67
C ALA A 431 -2.48 -15.77 -11.07
N LEU A 432 -1.98 -15.00 -10.11
CA LEU A 432 -1.06 -13.90 -10.38
C LEU A 432 0.35 -14.38 -10.74
N THR A 433 0.84 -15.49 -10.18
CA THR A 433 2.15 -16.08 -10.52
C THR A 433 2.22 -16.69 -11.91
N GLU A 434 1.09 -16.98 -12.55
CA GLU A 434 1.04 -17.67 -13.83
C GLU A 434 1.81 -16.90 -14.93
N ASN A 435 2.80 -17.59 -15.52
CA ASN A 435 3.77 -17.12 -16.51
C ASN A 435 4.71 -15.97 -16.05
N VAL A 436 4.73 -15.62 -14.76
CA VAL A 436 5.67 -14.62 -14.22
C VAL A 436 7.06 -15.24 -14.00
N PRO A 437 8.16 -14.61 -14.48
CA PRO A 437 9.52 -15.12 -14.30
C PRO A 437 10.02 -14.88 -12.87
N ILE A 438 9.70 -15.81 -11.96
CA ILE A 438 10.08 -15.76 -10.54
C ILE A 438 11.25 -16.72 -10.27
N LEU A 439 12.29 -16.20 -9.65
CA LEU A 439 13.43 -16.95 -9.12
C LEU A 439 13.29 -17.03 -7.59
N TYR A 440 12.89 -18.20 -7.11
CA TYR A 440 12.78 -18.50 -5.68
C TYR A 440 14.14 -18.72 -5.01
N GLU A 441 14.14 -18.61 -3.68
CA GLU A 441 15.32 -18.79 -2.81
C GLU A 441 16.48 -17.83 -3.18
N LYS A 442 16.12 -16.62 -3.68
CA LYS A 442 17.03 -15.51 -4.01
C LYS A 442 16.96 -14.43 -2.95
N ILE A 443 17.64 -14.68 -1.83
CA ILE A 443 17.78 -13.72 -0.73
C ILE A 443 18.67 -12.57 -1.18
N VAL A 444 18.05 -11.42 -1.52
CA VAL A 444 18.77 -10.19 -1.84
C VAL A 444 19.39 -9.61 -0.57
N HIS A 445 20.65 -9.18 -0.67
CA HIS A 445 21.40 -8.50 0.41
C HIS A 445 22.01 -7.17 -0.02
N THR A 446 22.00 -6.83 -1.31
CA THR A 446 22.59 -5.59 -1.82
C THR A 446 21.87 -5.09 -3.07
N ILE A 447 21.56 -3.80 -3.11
CA ILE A 447 20.98 -3.12 -4.27
C ILE A 447 21.88 -1.94 -4.63
N ARG A 448 22.57 -2.04 -5.76
CA ARG A 448 23.36 -0.95 -6.35
C ARG A 448 22.51 -0.23 -7.40
N TYR A 449 22.51 1.09 -7.43
CA TYR A 449 21.78 1.88 -8.43
C TYR A 449 22.54 3.15 -8.81
N GLY A 450 22.43 3.58 -10.06
CA GLY A 450 23.09 4.78 -10.57
C GLY A 450 22.70 5.16 -12.00
N THR A 451 23.48 6.05 -12.62
CA THR A 451 23.28 6.49 -14.01
C THR A 451 23.21 5.33 -14.99
N ASP A 452 23.98 4.28 -14.73
CA ASP A 452 24.26 3.22 -15.69
C ASP A 452 23.32 2.01 -15.55
N GLY A 453 22.35 2.07 -14.61
CA GLY A 453 21.38 1.01 -14.34
C GLY A 453 21.38 0.59 -12.87
N VAL A 454 21.11 -0.70 -12.64
CA VAL A 454 21.04 -1.33 -11.31
C VAL A 454 21.71 -2.70 -11.28
N GLN A 455 22.30 -3.06 -10.14
CA GLN A 455 22.83 -4.40 -9.87
C GLN A 455 22.30 -4.90 -8.52
N VAL A 456 21.63 -6.06 -8.52
CA VAL A 456 21.02 -6.66 -7.33
C VAL A 456 21.78 -7.94 -6.96
N GLY A 457 22.41 -7.95 -5.79
CA GLY A 457 23.16 -9.09 -5.26
C GLY A 457 22.29 -10.01 -4.41
N ALA A 458 22.25 -11.30 -4.77
CA ALA A 458 21.57 -12.36 -4.04
C ALA A 458 22.47 -13.61 -3.93
N GLY A 459 23.18 -13.72 -2.81
CA GLY A 459 24.20 -14.74 -2.58
C GLY A 459 25.40 -14.52 -3.49
N ALA A 460 25.86 -15.59 -4.15
CA ALA A 460 26.92 -15.51 -5.15
C ALA A 460 26.47 -14.97 -6.53
N GLN A 461 25.19 -14.59 -6.68
CA GLN A 461 24.61 -14.17 -7.97
C GLN A 461 24.36 -12.66 -7.98
N VAL A 462 24.66 -12.01 -9.11
CA VAL A 462 24.35 -10.60 -9.36
C VAL A 462 23.41 -10.52 -10.57
N PHE A 463 22.30 -9.81 -10.40
CA PHE A 463 21.30 -9.59 -11.43
C PHE A 463 21.41 -8.13 -11.90
N GLU A 464 21.59 -7.91 -13.20
CA GLU A 464 21.71 -6.57 -13.79
C GLU A 464 20.42 -6.14 -14.47
N GLY A 465 20.07 -4.87 -14.33
CA GLY A 465 18.85 -4.30 -14.88
C GLY A 465 18.97 -2.81 -15.16
N GLU A 466 17.95 -2.23 -15.80
CA GLU A 466 17.86 -0.79 -15.96
C GLU A 466 17.12 -0.14 -14.77
N MET A 467 16.16 -0.84 -14.16
CA MET A 467 15.42 -0.39 -12.98
C MET A 467 15.22 -1.54 -11.99
N VAL A 468 15.05 -1.20 -10.71
CA VAL A 468 14.67 -2.15 -9.65
C VAL A 468 13.43 -1.65 -8.90
N LEU A 469 12.50 -2.55 -8.61
CA LEU A 469 11.37 -2.33 -7.72
C LEU A 469 11.56 -3.15 -6.44
N CYS A 470 11.70 -2.47 -5.31
CA CYS A 470 11.79 -3.10 -4.01
C CYS A 470 10.38 -3.27 -3.41
N THR A 471 9.97 -4.50 -3.09
CA THR A 471 8.68 -4.77 -2.42
C THR A 471 8.83 -5.59 -1.13
N VAL A 472 9.97 -5.43 -0.44
CA VAL A 472 10.22 -6.11 0.84
C VAL A 472 9.40 -5.44 1.95
N PRO A 473 8.92 -6.18 2.97
CA PRO A 473 8.18 -5.60 4.10
C PRO A 473 8.96 -4.52 4.87
N LEU A 474 8.24 -3.58 5.48
CA LEU A 474 8.84 -2.52 6.31
C LEU A 474 9.72 -3.08 7.44
N GLY A 475 9.36 -4.23 8.05
CA GLY A 475 10.24 -4.92 9.01
C GLY A 475 11.60 -5.30 8.43
N VAL A 476 11.66 -5.76 7.17
CA VAL A 476 12.90 -6.13 6.46
C VAL A 476 13.77 -4.90 6.15
N LEU A 477 13.14 -3.74 5.86
CA LEU A 477 13.81 -2.44 5.73
C LEU A 477 14.36 -1.95 7.09
N LYS A 478 13.53 -1.97 8.15
CA LYS A 478 13.93 -1.62 9.52
C LYS A 478 15.09 -2.48 10.03
N GLY A 479 15.12 -3.76 9.67
CA GLY A 479 16.18 -4.70 10.03
C GLY A 479 17.52 -4.49 9.31
N GLY A 480 17.62 -3.55 8.35
CA GLY A 480 18.88 -3.21 7.68
C GLY A 480 19.49 -4.34 6.83
N SER A 481 18.72 -5.41 6.56
CA SER A 481 19.19 -6.64 5.92
C SER A 481 19.66 -6.49 4.46
N ILE A 482 19.23 -5.41 3.79
CA ILE A 482 19.59 -5.09 2.41
C ILE A 482 20.43 -3.81 2.39
N LYS A 483 21.66 -3.91 1.89
CA LYS A 483 22.54 -2.75 1.71
C LYS A 483 22.23 -2.01 0.41
N PHE A 484 21.74 -0.79 0.53
CA PHE A 484 21.57 0.13 -0.60
C PHE A 484 22.91 0.82 -0.91
N MET A 485 23.24 0.98 -2.20
CA MET A 485 24.45 1.66 -2.67
C MET A 485 24.17 2.51 -3.92
N PRO A 486 24.16 3.87 -3.84
CA PRO A 486 24.37 4.69 -2.65
C PRO A 486 23.30 4.44 -1.58
N GLU A 487 23.52 4.99 -0.38
CA GLU A 487 22.56 4.90 0.72
C GLU A 487 21.24 5.61 0.38
N LEU A 488 20.15 5.21 1.03
CA LEU A 488 18.85 5.83 0.83
C LEU A 488 18.85 7.28 1.38
N PRO A 489 18.08 8.22 0.78
CA PRO A 489 17.96 9.57 1.30
C PRO A 489 17.48 9.59 2.75
N GLN A 490 18.06 10.46 3.58
CA GLN A 490 17.79 10.52 5.03
C GLN A 490 16.29 10.58 5.36
N ARG A 491 15.50 11.38 4.62
CA ARG A 491 14.04 11.47 4.78
C ARG A 491 13.33 10.11 4.67
N LYS A 492 13.79 9.22 3.78
CA LYS A 492 13.26 7.86 3.63
C LYS A 492 13.75 6.94 4.76
N LEU A 493 15.00 7.07 5.20
CA LEU A 493 15.49 6.35 6.39
C LEU A 493 14.71 6.74 7.65
N ASP A 494 14.39 8.02 7.81
CA ASP A 494 13.59 8.53 8.93
C ASP A 494 12.14 8.03 8.87
N GLY A 495 11.52 7.97 7.68
CA GLY A 495 10.19 7.36 7.50
C GLY A 495 10.18 5.85 7.80
N ILE A 496 11.19 5.11 7.32
CA ILE A 496 11.42 3.70 7.67
C ILE A 496 11.57 3.54 9.18
N LYS A 497 12.20 4.49 9.87
CA LYS A 497 12.34 4.50 11.33
C LYS A 497 11.03 4.82 12.06
N ARG A 498 10.31 5.87 11.65
CA ARG A 498 9.09 6.39 12.29
C ARG A 498 7.91 5.43 12.22
N LEU A 499 7.55 4.93 11.03
CA LEU A 499 6.36 4.08 10.86
C LEU A 499 6.37 2.89 11.82
N GLY A 500 5.24 2.56 12.40
CA GLY A 500 5.10 1.34 13.17
C GLY A 500 5.14 0.11 12.27
N PHE A 501 5.63 -1.01 12.79
CA PHE A 501 5.48 -2.31 12.16
C PHE A 501 5.05 -3.31 13.23
N GLY A 502 3.82 -3.77 13.09
CA GLY A 502 3.08 -4.53 14.09
C GLY A 502 3.35 -6.03 14.07
N LEU A 503 2.72 -6.74 15.00
CA LEU A 503 2.74 -8.18 15.11
C LEU A 503 1.36 -8.73 15.46
N LEU A 504 0.93 -9.70 14.65
CA LEU A 504 -0.28 -10.49 14.77
C LEU A 504 0.07 -11.92 14.35
N ASN A 505 -0.30 -12.90 15.16
CA ASN A 505 -0.08 -14.31 14.89
C ASN A 505 -1.39 -15.14 14.98
N LYS A 506 -1.34 -16.40 14.53
CA LYS A 506 -2.46 -17.33 14.52
C LYS A 506 -2.06 -18.75 14.96
N VAL A 507 -3.02 -19.50 15.48
CA VAL A 507 -2.98 -20.97 15.64
C VAL A 507 -4.08 -21.56 14.75
N ALA A 508 -3.70 -22.19 13.64
CA ALA A 508 -4.63 -22.90 12.77
C ALA A 508 -4.71 -24.39 13.16
N MET A 509 -5.91 -24.95 13.22
CA MET A 509 -6.17 -26.32 13.68
C MET A 509 -7.22 -27.00 12.79
N LEU A 510 -6.85 -28.13 12.18
CA LEU A 510 -7.75 -29.00 11.42
C LEU A 510 -8.24 -30.12 12.33
N PHE A 511 -9.56 -30.29 12.44
CA PHE A 511 -10.20 -31.28 13.33
C PHE A 511 -10.84 -32.46 12.56
N PRO A 512 -11.28 -33.54 13.24
CA PRO A 512 -12.04 -34.63 12.60
C PRO A 512 -13.45 -34.23 12.15
N TYR A 513 -14.10 -33.27 12.82
CA TYR A 513 -15.43 -32.75 12.49
C TYR A 513 -15.59 -31.30 12.98
N VAL A 514 -16.66 -30.63 12.53
CA VAL A 514 -17.05 -29.29 13.01
C VAL A 514 -17.89 -29.47 14.26
N PHE A 515 -17.38 -29.06 15.42
CA PHE A 515 -18.11 -29.09 16.70
C PHE A 515 -18.68 -27.72 17.10
N TRP A 516 -18.15 -26.63 16.53
CA TRP A 516 -18.52 -25.25 16.84
C TRP A 516 -19.68 -24.69 15.99
N GLY A 517 -20.38 -25.55 15.24
CA GLY A 517 -21.43 -25.14 14.30
C GLY A 517 -20.92 -24.56 12.97
N THR A 518 -21.85 -24.29 12.05
CA THR A 518 -21.58 -23.73 10.70
C THR A 518 -22.35 -22.44 10.41
N ASP A 519 -23.10 -21.91 11.38
CA ASP A 519 -23.75 -20.60 11.36
C ASP A 519 -22.78 -19.48 11.80
N LEU A 520 -21.76 -19.80 12.60
CA LEU A 520 -20.70 -18.88 13.01
C LEU A 520 -19.52 -18.86 12.02
N ASP A 521 -19.12 -17.65 11.62
CA ASP A 521 -17.83 -17.39 10.97
C ASP A 521 -16.77 -16.90 11.98
N THR A 522 -17.18 -16.27 13.09
CA THR A 522 -16.30 -15.80 14.15
C THR A 522 -16.92 -15.99 15.54
N PHE A 523 -16.09 -16.11 16.59
CA PHE A 523 -16.51 -15.99 18.00
C PHE A 523 -15.34 -15.52 18.87
N GLY A 524 -15.63 -14.83 19.97
CA GLY A 524 -14.64 -14.29 20.91
C GLY A 524 -14.57 -15.05 22.23
N HIS A 525 -13.46 -14.89 22.94
CA HIS A 525 -13.23 -15.42 24.29
C HIS A 525 -12.59 -14.33 25.17
N LEU A 526 -13.19 -14.09 26.33
CA LEU A 526 -12.73 -13.08 27.30
C LEU A 526 -11.51 -13.55 28.09
N THR A 527 -10.82 -12.63 28.78
CA THR A 527 -9.83 -12.99 29.79
C THR A 527 -9.71 -11.91 30.85
N ASP A 528 -9.70 -12.33 32.11
CA ASP A 528 -9.66 -11.44 33.28
C ASP A 528 -8.29 -10.74 33.41
N ASN A 529 -7.25 -11.26 32.74
CA ASN A 529 -5.91 -10.67 32.73
C ASN A 529 -5.72 -9.75 31.51
N SER A 530 -5.84 -8.44 31.74
CA SER A 530 -5.58 -7.39 30.75
C SER A 530 -4.22 -7.52 30.03
N SER A 531 -3.16 -8.00 30.70
CA SER A 531 -1.84 -8.18 30.09
C SER A 531 -1.72 -9.38 29.11
N SER A 532 -2.76 -10.22 29.04
CA SER A 532 -2.95 -11.28 28.05
C SER A 532 -4.22 -11.10 27.21
N ARG A 533 -4.84 -9.91 27.18
CA ARG A 533 -6.12 -9.65 26.47
C ARG A 533 -6.17 -10.10 25.01
N GLY A 534 -5.02 -10.12 24.32
CA GLY A 534 -4.89 -10.57 22.94
C GLY A 534 -4.51 -12.04 22.77
N GLU A 535 -4.44 -12.86 23.83
CA GLU A 535 -4.08 -14.28 23.77
C GLU A 535 -5.32 -15.13 23.45
N PHE A 536 -5.43 -15.59 22.19
CA PHE A 536 -6.54 -16.46 21.70
C PHE A 536 -7.95 -15.84 21.86
N PHE A 537 -8.02 -14.51 21.88
CA PHE A 537 -9.23 -13.74 22.17
C PHE A 537 -10.33 -13.82 21.09
N LEU A 538 -9.97 -14.18 19.85
CA LEU A 538 -10.87 -14.22 18.70
C LEU A 538 -10.56 -15.43 17.82
N PHE A 539 -11.60 -16.16 17.44
CA PHE A 539 -11.56 -17.37 16.63
C PHE A 539 -12.26 -17.13 15.29
N TYR A 540 -11.64 -17.59 14.20
CA TYR A 540 -12.23 -17.61 12.86
C TYR A 540 -12.58 -19.06 12.47
N SER A 541 -13.87 -19.31 12.28
CA SER A 541 -14.44 -20.54 11.74
C SER A 541 -14.25 -20.57 10.23
N TYR A 542 -13.47 -21.53 9.75
CA TYR A 542 -13.19 -21.72 8.32
C TYR A 542 -13.98 -22.91 7.73
N ALA A 543 -14.91 -23.48 8.50
CA ALA A 543 -15.72 -24.65 8.14
C ALA A 543 -16.51 -24.48 6.83
N THR A 544 -17.06 -23.29 6.60
CA THR A 544 -17.86 -22.90 5.43
C THR A 544 -17.02 -22.59 4.18
N VAL A 545 -15.75 -22.20 4.36
CA VAL A 545 -14.93 -21.57 3.31
C VAL A 545 -13.66 -22.33 2.93
N ALA A 546 -13.02 -23.05 3.86
CA ALA A 546 -11.72 -23.70 3.60
C ALA A 546 -11.82 -25.09 2.98
N GLY A 547 -13.03 -25.67 2.90
CA GLY A 547 -13.27 -27.03 2.41
C GLY A 547 -13.18 -28.13 3.47
N GLY A 548 -13.01 -27.77 4.75
CA GLY A 548 -12.91 -28.73 5.85
C GLY A 548 -13.03 -28.09 7.24
N PRO A 549 -13.13 -28.91 8.30
CA PRO A 549 -13.28 -28.49 9.70
C PRO A 549 -12.01 -27.81 10.24
N LEU A 550 -11.83 -26.54 9.87
CA LEU A 550 -10.68 -25.71 10.21
C LEU A 550 -11.09 -24.54 11.09
N LEU A 551 -10.32 -24.30 12.15
CA LEU A 551 -10.49 -23.17 13.06
C LEU A 551 -9.14 -22.43 13.19
N LEU A 552 -9.17 -21.10 13.30
CA LEU A 552 -7.99 -20.27 13.55
C LEU A 552 -8.19 -19.39 14.78
N ALA A 553 -7.39 -19.59 15.84
CA ALA A 553 -7.33 -18.67 16.97
C ALA A 553 -6.30 -17.55 16.70
N LEU A 554 -6.64 -16.29 17.01
CA LEU A 554 -5.80 -15.12 16.77
C LEU A 554 -5.00 -14.72 18.01
N VAL A 555 -3.80 -14.16 17.81
CA VAL A 555 -2.92 -13.68 18.89
C VAL A 555 -2.41 -12.28 18.56
N ALA A 556 -2.89 -11.29 19.33
CA ALA A 556 -2.69 -9.86 19.10
C ALA A 556 -2.04 -9.15 20.31
N GLY A 557 -1.80 -7.84 20.20
CA GLY A 557 -1.30 -7.00 21.29
C GLY A 557 0.03 -7.48 21.90
N GLU A 558 0.19 -7.35 23.21
CA GLU A 558 1.38 -7.87 23.90
C GLU A 558 1.52 -9.39 23.83
N ALA A 559 0.40 -10.11 23.77
CA ALA A 559 0.40 -11.57 23.67
C ALA A 559 1.10 -12.02 22.38
N ALA A 560 0.94 -11.30 21.27
CA ALA A 560 1.59 -11.63 20.00
C ALA A 560 3.13 -11.66 20.10
N HIS A 561 3.73 -10.80 20.92
CA HIS A 561 5.16 -10.78 21.19
C HIS A 561 5.58 -11.93 22.12
N LYS A 562 4.85 -12.16 23.21
CA LYS A 562 5.08 -13.27 24.17
C LYS A 562 4.95 -14.64 23.46
N PHE A 563 4.06 -14.72 22.48
CA PHE A 563 3.76 -15.91 21.68
C PHE A 563 4.88 -16.32 20.71
N GLU A 564 5.75 -15.42 20.23
CA GLU A 564 6.85 -15.80 19.32
C GLU A 564 7.81 -16.83 19.96
N THR A 565 8.04 -16.74 21.27
CA THR A 565 8.91 -17.66 22.03
C THR A 565 8.17 -18.86 22.64
N MET A 566 6.83 -18.91 22.57
CA MET A 566 6.04 -19.99 23.14
C MET A 566 6.23 -21.31 22.36
N PRO A 567 6.30 -22.48 23.00
CA PRO A 567 6.26 -23.77 22.29
C PRO A 567 4.91 -23.96 21.55
N PRO A 568 4.90 -24.51 20.32
CA PRO A 568 3.65 -24.76 19.58
C PRO A 568 2.71 -25.76 20.27
N THR A 569 3.24 -26.67 21.09
CA THR A 569 2.48 -27.58 21.95
C THR A 569 1.61 -26.79 22.93
N ASP A 570 2.23 -25.89 23.67
CA ASP A 570 1.62 -25.15 24.77
C ASP A 570 0.54 -24.19 24.26
N ALA A 571 0.79 -23.58 23.09
CA ALA A 571 -0.18 -22.82 22.33
C ALA A 571 -1.43 -23.64 21.99
N VAL A 572 -1.25 -24.85 21.43
CA VAL A 572 -2.37 -25.74 21.09
C VAL A 572 -3.10 -26.20 22.34
N THR A 573 -2.39 -26.58 23.41
CA THR A 573 -2.98 -26.97 24.70
C THR A 573 -3.85 -25.86 25.29
N LYS A 574 -3.37 -24.61 25.33
CA LYS A 574 -4.16 -23.46 25.80
C LYS A 574 -5.42 -23.23 24.96
N VAL A 575 -5.30 -23.31 23.64
CA VAL A 575 -6.46 -23.12 22.74
C VAL A 575 -7.48 -24.26 22.90
N LEU A 576 -7.03 -25.50 23.08
CA LEU A 576 -7.91 -26.63 23.37
C LEU A 576 -8.57 -26.54 24.74
N GLN A 577 -7.89 -25.99 25.76
CA GLN A 577 -8.49 -25.70 27.07
C GLN A 577 -9.64 -24.69 26.96
N ILE A 578 -9.47 -23.62 26.18
CA ILE A 578 -10.54 -22.64 25.90
C ILE A 578 -11.73 -23.32 25.21
N LEU A 579 -11.46 -24.09 24.14
CA LEU A 579 -12.52 -24.75 23.38
C LEU A 579 -13.26 -25.81 24.21
N LYS A 580 -12.54 -26.59 25.02
CA LYS A 580 -13.14 -27.56 25.95
C LYS A 580 -14.01 -26.86 27.00
N GLY A 581 -13.51 -25.76 27.58
CA GLY A 581 -14.28 -24.91 28.49
C GLY A 581 -15.58 -24.39 27.89
N ILE A 582 -15.59 -24.00 26.61
CA ILE A 582 -16.80 -23.52 25.93
C ILE A 582 -17.77 -24.68 25.60
N TYR A 583 -17.28 -25.77 25.00
CA TYR A 583 -18.16 -26.76 24.34
C TYR A 583 -18.46 -28.01 25.18
N GLU A 584 -17.55 -28.49 26.03
CA GLU A 584 -17.82 -29.69 26.84
C GLU A 584 -18.97 -29.50 27.87
N PRO A 585 -19.14 -28.33 28.52
CA PRO A 585 -20.32 -28.06 29.37
C PRO A 585 -21.66 -28.04 28.62
N GLN A 586 -21.63 -27.91 27.28
CA GLN A 586 -22.82 -28.00 26.41
C GLN A 586 -23.08 -29.45 25.95
N GLY A 587 -22.30 -30.43 26.42
CA GLY A 587 -22.37 -31.83 25.99
C GLY A 587 -21.69 -32.11 24.65
N ILE A 588 -20.85 -31.19 24.16
CA ILE A 588 -20.19 -31.29 22.85
C ILE A 588 -18.72 -31.71 23.06
N GLU A 589 -18.38 -32.93 22.65
CA GLU A 589 -17.00 -33.44 22.70
C GLU A 589 -16.09 -32.67 21.74
N VAL A 590 -15.01 -32.07 22.27
CA VAL A 590 -13.97 -31.38 21.51
C VAL A 590 -12.83 -32.36 21.19
N PRO A 591 -12.72 -32.82 19.94
CA PRO A 591 -11.72 -33.80 19.54
C PRO A 591 -10.32 -33.18 19.44
N GLU A 592 -9.29 -33.99 19.58
CA GLU A 592 -7.91 -33.56 19.33
C GLU A 592 -7.69 -33.20 17.84
N PRO A 593 -6.88 -32.17 17.53
CA PRO A 593 -6.68 -31.70 16.16
C PRO A 593 -5.77 -32.65 15.36
N ILE A 594 -6.20 -32.97 14.14
CA ILE A 594 -5.46 -33.78 13.15
C ILE A 594 -4.13 -33.11 12.77
N GLN A 595 -4.14 -31.80 12.59
CA GLN A 595 -2.95 -31.02 12.25
C GLN A 595 -3.07 -29.60 12.80
N THR A 596 -1.96 -29.07 13.33
CA THR A 596 -1.88 -27.72 13.88
C THR A 596 -0.74 -26.92 13.25
N VAL A 597 -0.88 -25.58 13.22
CA VAL A 597 0.13 -24.65 12.70
C VAL A 597 0.09 -23.34 13.47
N CYS A 598 1.14 -23.03 14.22
CA CYS A 598 1.36 -21.71 14.82
C CYS A 598 2.18 -20.82 13.87
N THR A 599 1.82 -19.55 13.73
CA THR A 599 2.62 -18.58 12.95
C THR A 599 3.67 -17.88 13.82
N ARG A 600 4.74 -17.40 13.18
CA ARG A 600 5.86 -16.69 13.80
C ARG A 600 6.29 -15.52 12.92
N TRP A 601 5.36 -14.58 12.67
CA TRP A 601 5.58 -13.48 11.72
C TRP A 601 6.68 -12.50 12.16
N GLY A 602 6.91 -12.37 13.48
CA GLY A 602 8.00 -11.57 14.05
C GLY A 602 9.37 -12.20 13.83
N SER A 603 9.47 -13.53 13.99
CA SER A 603 10.71 -14.29 13.77
C SER A 603 10.99 -14.64 12.30
N ASP A 604 10.03 -14.43 11.39
CA ASP A 604 10.19 -14.71 9.96
C ASP A 604 11.17 -13.69 9.32
N PRO A 605 12.36 -14.13 8.83
CA PRO A 605 13.38 -13.22 8.32
C PRO A 605 12.99 -12.49 7.02
N PHE A 606 11.92 -12.94 6.35
CA PHE A 606 11.34 -12.30 5.17
C PHE A 606 10.05 -11.53 5.51
N SER A 607 9.85 -11.16 6.77
CA SER A 607 8.74 -10.31 7.23
C SER A 607 9.15 -9.38 8.38
N LEU A 608 9.70 -9.95 9.46
CA LEU A 608 10.07 -9.27 10.71
C LEU A 608 8.90 -8.48 11.32
N GLY A 609 7.71 -9.09 11.33
CA GLY A 609 6.42 -8.51 11.74
C GLY A 609 5.30 -8.78 10.73
N SER A 610 4.09 -8.31 11.03
CA SER A 610 2.88 -8.59 10.26
C SER A 610 2.54 -7.47 9.26
N TYR A 611 2.29 -6.24 9.69
CA TYR A 611 1.98 -5.10 8.80
C TYR A 611 2.24 -3.75 9.47
N SER A 612 2.28 -2.66 8.68
CA SER A 612 2.52 -1.31 9.21
C SER A 612 1.34 -0.72 9.98
N ASN A 613 1.63 0.21 10.89
CA ASN A 613 0.64 1.08 11.52
C ASN A 613 1.25 2.46 11.80
N VAL A 614 0.41 3.47 12.06
CA VAL A 614 0.89 4.84 12.33
C VAL A 614 1.24 4.98 13.81
N ALA A 615 2.52 4.83 14.13
CA ALA A 615 3.03 4.98 15.48
C ALA A 615 3.11 6.46 15.93
N VAL A 616 3.20 6.70 17.24
CA VAL A 616 3.47 8.05 17.80
C VAL A 616 4.67 8.70 17.12
N GLY A 617 4.53 9.98 16.74
CA GLY A 617 5.54 10.73 15.98
C GLY A 617 5.65 10.39 14.49
N ALA A 618 4.84 9.45 13.96
CA ALA A 618 4.69 9.18 12.53
C ALA A 618 3.37 9.76 11.98
N SER A 619 3.27 9.92 10.66
CA SER A 619 2.03 10.35 9.97
C SER A 619 1.78 9.54 8.69
N GLY A 620 0.63 9.73 8.07
CA GLY A 620 0.34 9.18 6.73
C GLY A 620 1.35 9.64 5.65
N ASP A 621 2.02 10.77 5.84
CA ASP A 621 3.04 11.28 4.91
C ASP A 621 4.29 10.38 4.87
N ASP A 622 4.52 9.57 5.92
CA ASP A 622 5.64 8.61 5.93
C ASP A 622 5.42 7.44 4.94
N TYR A 623 4.17 7.08 4.63
CA TYR A 623 3.86 6.11 3.59
C TYR A 623 4.18 6.65 2.19
N ASP A 624 3.87 7.93 1.95
CA ASP A 624 4.20 8.62 0.70
C ASP A 624 5.73 8.75 0.54
N ILE A 625 6.42 9.14 1.62
CA ILE A 625 7.90 9.15 1.71
C ILE A 625 8.48 7.75 1.42
N LEU A 626 7.84 6.66 1.85
CA LEU A 626 8.29 5.32 1.53
C LEU A 626 8.10 4.98 0.05
N ALA A 627 7.04 5.46 -0.60
CA ALA A 627 6.79 5.26 -2.03
C ALA A 627 7.79 6.00 -2.95
N GLU A 628 8.32 7.16 -2.54
CA GLU A 628 9.21 8.00 -3.37
C GLU A 628 10.33 7.20 -4.08
N SER A 629 10.43 7.29 -5.42
CA SER A 629 11.53 6.67 -6.15
C SER A 629 12.86 7.41 -5.92
N VAL A 630 13.98 6.71 -6.07
CA VAL A 630 15.33 7.24 -5.82
C VAL A 630 16.30 6.95 -6.97
N GLY A 631 17.37 7.75 -7.04
CA GLY A 631 18.39 7.65 -8.08
C GLY A 631 17.88 8.02 -9.47
N ASP A 632 17.10 9.10 -9.59
CA ASP A 632 16.40 9.50 -10.83
C ASP A 632 15.47 8.40 -11.39
N GLY A 633 14.62 7.83 -10.52
CA GLY A 633 13.73 6.72 -10.91
C GLY A 633 14.49 5.49 -11.40
N ARG A 634 15.53 5.07 -10.65
CA ARG A 634 16.26 3.79 -10.86
C ARG A 634 15.82 2.72 -9.85
N LEU A 635 15.53 3.13 -8.61
CA LEU A 635 15.00 2.28 -7.54
C LEU A 635 13.62 2.80 -7.09
N PHE A 636 12.61 1.95 -7.16
CA PHE A 636 11.21 2.21 -6.82
C PHE A 636 10.78 1.37 -5.60
N PHE A 637 9.68 1.74 -4.95
CA PHE A 637 9.18 1.08 -3.73
C PHE A 637 7.67 0.80 -3.82
N ALA A 638 7.27 -0.45 -3.60
CA ALA A 638 5.88 -0.87 -3.48
C ALA A 638 5.67 -1.80 -2.26
N GLY A 639 4.42 -2.07 -1.89
CA GLY A 639 4.04 -2.78 -0.67
C GLY A 639 2.98 -2.00 0.12
N GLU A 640 2.34 -2.65 1.09
CA GLU A 640 1.31 -1.99 1.92
C GLU A 640 1.86 -0.77 2.67
N ALA A 641 3.07 -0.86 3.24
CA ALA A 641 3.77 0.28 3.84
C ALA A 641 4.27 1.35 2.83
N THR A 642 3.72 1.38 1.61
CA THR A 642 3.95 2.45 0.61
C THR A 642 2.63 3.06 0.11
N ASN A 643 1.50 2.75 0.73
CA ASN A 643 0.17 3.16 0.26
C ASN A 643 -0.60 3.84 1.39
N ARG A 644 -0.58 5.18 1.43
CA ARG A 644 -1.22 5.98 2.48
C ARG A 644 -2.72 5.78 2.64
N ARG A 645 -3.44 5.57 1.53
CA ARG A 645 -4.91 5.37 1.56
C ARG A 645 -5.29 3.95 1.98
N TYR A 646 -4.36 3.01 1.81
CA TYR A 646 -4.58 1.57 2.04
C TYR A 646 -3.33 0.91 2.67
N PRO A 647 -2.88 1.35 3.86
CA PRO A 647 -1.79 0.69 4.56
C PRO A 647 -2.25 -0.66 5.10
N ALA A 648 -1.32 -1.50 5.55
CA ALA A 648 -1.56 -2.86 6.07
C ALA A 648 -2.29 -3.90 5.17
N THR A 649 -3.09 -3.50 4.17
CA THR A 649 -4.02 -4.40 3.48
C THR A 649 -3.42 -5.13 2.27
N MET A 650 -4.04 -6.27 1.93
CA MET A 650 -3.72 -7.02 0.70
C MET A 650 -3.98 -6.19 -0.57
N HIS A 651 -5.06 -5.40 -0.60
CA HIS A 651 -5.41 -4.58 -1.75
C HIS A 651 -4.48 -3.36 -1.89
N GLY A 652 -4.05 -2.76 -0.78
CA GLY A 652 -3.11 -1.65 -0.79
C GLY A 652 -1.74 -2.03 -1.34
N ALA A 653 -1.26 -3.23 -0.97
CA ALA A 653 -0.10 -3.85 -1.59
C ALA A 653 -0.30 -4.07 -3.09
N PHE A 654 -1.43 -4.66 -3.53
CA PHE A 654 -1.74 -4.86 -4.95
C PHE A 654 -1.74 -3.55 -5.75
N LEU A 655 -2.46 -2.52 -5.27
CA LEU A 655 -2.55 -1.19 -5.88
C LEU A 655 -1.18 -0.51 -5.99
N SER A 656 -0.33 -0.59 -4.95
CA SER A 656 1.03 -0.04 -5.00
C SER A 656 1.90 -0.67 -6.10
N GLY A 657 1.65 -1.95 -6.43
CA GLY A 657 2.30 -2.63 -7.55
C GLY A 657 1.86 -2.09 -8.92
N LEU A 658 0.57 -1.80 -9.09
CA LEU A 658 0.06 -1.15 -10.32
C LEU A 658 0.64 0.26 -10.47
N ARG A 659 0.64 1.04 -9.37
CA ARG A 659 1.21 2.39 -9.29
C ARG A 659 2.68 2.41 -9.72
N GLU A 660 3.52 1.54 -9.16
CA GLU A 660 4.94 1.52 -9.54
C GLU A 660 5.19 0.97 -10.94
N ALA A 661 4.35 0.06 -11.46
CA ALA A 661 4.43 -0.32 -12.88
C ALA A 661 4.17 0.88 -13.82
N ALA A 662 3.22 1.75 -13.47
CA ALA A 662 2.96 2.99 -14.19
C ALA A 662 4.12 4.00 -14.06
N ASN A 663 4.66 4.18 -12.86
CA ASN A 663 5.79 5.09 -12.60
C ASN A 663 7.07 4.63 -13.34
N ILE A 664 7.38 3.34 -13.29
CA ILE A 664 8.48 2.72 -14.05
C ILE A 664 8.29 2.92 -15.56
N ALA A 665 7.06 2.73 -16.06
CA ALA A 665 6.73 2.98 -17.46
C ALA A 665 6.92 4.46 -17.86
N HIS A 666 6.54 5.40 -16.99
CA HIS A 666 6.76 6.83 -17.17
C HIS A 666 8.27 7.17 -17.22
N HIS A 667 9.05 6.79 -16.21
CA HIS A 667 10.48 7.08 -16.17
C HIS A 667 11.26 6.45 -17.34
N ALA A 668 10.88 5.24 -17.77
CA ALA A 668 11.46 4.61 -18.95
C ALA A 668 11.12 5.38 -20.25
N LYS A 669 9.89 5.87 -20.40
CA LYS A 669 9.48 6.75 -21.52
C LYS A 669 10.26 8.06 -21.48
N ALA A 670 10.35 8.71 -20.32
CA ALA A 670 11.09 9.95 -20.12
C ALA A 670 12.58 9.82 -20.48
N ARG A 671 13.29 8.83 -19.92
CA ARG A 671 14.69 8.53 -20.30
C ARG A 671 14.85 8.24 -21.80
N THR A 672 13.92 7.49 -22.39
CA THR A 672 13.94 7.21 -23.84
C THR A 672 13.75 8.49 -24.67
N MET A 673 12.97 9.46 -24.20
CA MET A 673 12.79 10.76 -24.85
C MET A 673 14.03 11.64 -24.67
N SER A 674 14.62 11.74 -23.47
CA SER A 674 15.88 12.44 -23.23
C SER A 674 17.01 11.90 -24.11
N LEU A 675 17.20 10.58 -24.16
CA LEU A 675 18.19 9.93 -25.03
C LEU A 675 17.92 10.17 -26.53
N LYS A 676 16.66 10.33 -26.95
CA LYS A 676 16.31 10.72 -28.33
C LYS A 676 16.57 12.19 -28.62
N ILE A 677 16.51 13.06 -27.61
CA ILE A 677 16.88 14.48 -27.71
C ILE A 677 18.40 14.62 -27.77
N GLU A 678 19.15 13.93 -26.92
CA GLU A 678 20.62 13.92 -26.97
C GLU A 678 21.17 13.34 -28.29
N LYS A 679 20.53 12.27 -28.80
CA LYS A 679 20.83 11.68 -30.12
C LYS A 679 20.29 12.52 -31.30
N LYS A 680 19.54 13.60 -31.06
CA LYS A 680 19.22 14.68 -32.02
C LYS A 680 19.94 15.97 -31.59
N PRO A 681 21.27 16.07 -31.70
CA PRO A 681 22.07 17.01 -30.93
C PRO A 681 21.88 18.48 -31.33
N SER A 682 20.93 19.17 -30.67
CA SER A 682 21.13 20.58 -30.34
C SER A 682 22.18 20.67 -29.23
N LYS A 683 23.45 20.94 -29.62
CA LYS A 683 24.58 21.09 -28.68
C LYS A 683 24.49 22.36 -27.82
N SER A 684 23.29 22.87 -27.54
CA SER A 684 23.04 24.20 -26.98
C SER A 684 22.81 24.16 -25.46
N THR A 685 21.76 23.49 -24.98
CA THR A 685 21.14 23.88 -23.70
C THR A 685 22.02 23.67 -22.47
N HIS A 686 22.66 22.50 -22.31
CA HIS A 686 23.57 22.27 -21.18
C HIS A 686 24.85 23.12 -21.27
N TYR A 687 25.38 23.35 -22.48
CA TYR A 687 26.52 24.23 -22.71
C TYR A 687 26.18 25.69 -22.37
N TYR A 688 25.02 26.19 -22.80
CA TYR A 688 24.53 27.53 -22.49
C TYR A 688 23.90 27.66 -21.09
N ALA A 689 23.85 26.58 -20.29
CA ALA A 689 23.64 26.68 -18.86
C ALA A 689 24.96 27.03 -18.17
N SER A 690 25.99 26.17 -18.28
CA SER A 690 27.30 26.41 -17.67
C SER A 690 27.96 27.71 -18.12
N VAL A 691 27.77 28.09 -19.39
CA VAL A 691 28.26 29.37 -19.92
C VAL A 691 27.53 30.57 -19.30
N LEU A 692 26.24 30.47 -18.97
CA LEU A 692 25.53 31.60 -18.37
C LEU A 692 26.05 31.86 -16.94
N ASP A 693 26.28 30.81 -16.17
CA ASP A 693 26.83 30.91 -14.82
C ASP A 693 28.25 31.49 -14.85
N ASP A 694 29.10 31.04 -15.79
CA ASP A 694 30.44 31.62 -16.01
C ASP A 694 30.40 33.10 -16.46
N LEU A 695 29.41 33.50 -17.27
CA LEU A 695 29.24 34.91 -17.66
C LEU A 695 28.79 35.78 -16.47
N PHE A 696 27.97 35.25 -15.56
CA PHE A 696 27.54 35.94 -14.35
C PHE A 696 28.58 35.95 -13.21
N ARG A 697 29.78 35.40 -13.42
CA ARG A 697 30.96 35.69 -12.57
C ARG A 697 31.50 37.10 -12.78
N GLU A 698 31.24 37.70 -13.94
CA GLU A 698 31.59 39.09 -14.28
C GLU A 698 30.36 39.78 -14.92
N PRO A 699 29.36 40.23 -14.15
CA PRO A 699 28.26 41.02 -14.71
C PRO A 699 28.75 42.36 -15.29
N ASP A 700 28.05 42.89 -16.30
CA ASP A 700 28.35 44.21 -16.87
C ASP A 700 27.74 45.35 -16.00
N LEU A 701 26.77 45.04 -15.15
CA LEU A 701 26.18 45.93 -14.14
C LEU A 701 25.62 45.10 -12.98
N GLU A 702 25.79 45.54 -11.74
CA GLU A 702 25.31 44.85 -10.54
C GLU A 702 24.87 45.83 -9.45
N PHE A 703 23.76 45.54 -8.77
CA PHE A 703 23.22 46.35 -7.67
C PHE A 703 22.26 45.52 -6.80
N GLY A 704 22.52 45.47 -5.49
CA GLY A 704 21.73 44.63 -4.58
C GLY A 704 21.74 43.16 -5.03
N SER A 705 20.55 42.57 -5.10
CA SER A 705 20.31 41.18 -5.54
C SER A 705 20.31 40.99 -7.07
N PHE A 706 20.63 42.03 -7.86
CA PHE A 706 20.46 42.06 -9.32
C PHE A 706 21.82 42.11 -10.04
N SER A 707 22.13 41.09 -10.86
CA SER A 707 23.29 41.05 -11.76
C SER A 707 22.81 41.12 -13.22
N ILE A 708 23.42 41.93 -14.08
CA ILE A 708 22.98 42.15 -15.47
C ILE A 708 24.15 41.96 -16.46
N ILE A 709 23.85 41.35 -17.61
CA ILE A 709 24.75 41.16 -18.75
C ILE A 709 24.13 41.81 -20.00
N PHE A 710 24.90 42.59 -20.76
CA PHE A 710 24.41 43.22 -22.00
C PHE A 710 24.83 42.44 -23.25
N ALA A 711 23.93 42.28 -24.22
CA ALA A 711 24.17 41.49 -25.43
C ALA A 711 25.25 42.06 -26.37
N ARG A 712 25.49 43.38 -26.32
CA ARG A 712 26.42 44.15 -27.17
C ARG A 712 26.96 45.40 -26.47
N LYS A 713 28.18 45.81 -26.80
CA LYS A 713 28.74 47.13 -26.42
C LYS A 713 28.39 48.33 -27.32
N SER A 714 27.36 48.23 -28.15
CA SER A 714 26.82 49.41 -28.86
C SER A 714 26.21 50.44 -27.88
N SER A 715 26.14 51.70 -28.30
CA SER A 715 25.39 52.78 -27.64
C SER A 715 23.87 52.67 -27.81
N ASP A 716 23.40 51.48 -28.22
CA ASP A 716 22.02 51.15 -28.53
C ASP A 716 21.27 50.77 -27.24
N LEU A 717 20.29 51.59 -26.87
CA LEU A 717 19.50 51.46 -25.64
C LEU A 717 18.43 50.36 -25.72
N GLU A 718 18.05 49.93 -26.93
CA GLU A 718 17.13 48.81 -27.14
C GLU A 718 17.85 47.46 -27.26
N SER A 719 19.18 47.44 -27.17
CA SER A 719 19.94 46.20 -27.16
C SER A 719 19.55 45.33 -25.94
N PRO A 720 19.33 44.01 -26.12
CA PRO A 720 18.82 43.17 -25.04
C PRO A 720 19.85 42.91 -23.95
N ALA A 721 19.35 42.70 -22.74
CA ALA A 721 20.10 42.38 -21.53
C ALA A 721 19.52 41.13 -20.88
N ILE A 722 20.39 40.29 -20.30
CA ILE A 722 19.98 39.18 -19.43
C ILE A 722 20.13 39.67 -17.99
N LEU A 723 19.02 39.71 -17.24
CA LEU A 723 19.01 39.95 -15.81
C LEU A 723 19.02 38.61 -15.07
N ARG A 724 19.83 38.51 -14.02
CA ARG A 724 19.74 37.51 -12.94
C ARG A 724 19.34 38.22 -11.65
N VAL A 725 18.36 37.66 -10.95
CA VAL A 725 18.06 38.00 -9.56
C VAL A 725 18.50 36.82 -8.68
N THR A 726 19.27 37.11 -7.64
CA THR A 726 19.80 36.13 -6.70
C THR A 726 19.10 36.27 -5.35
N PHE A 727 18.28 35.29 -4.98
CA PHE A 727 17.69 35.22 -3.65
C PHE A 727 18.62 34.45 -2.71
N CYS A 728 19.25 35.18 -1.79
CA CYS A 728 20.03 34.62 -0.70
C CYS A 728 19.12 34.26 0.50
N GLY A 729 19.41 33.16 1.18
CA GLY A 729 18.81 32.85 2.48
C GLY A 729 19.16 33.92 3.54
N PRO A 730 18.34 34.08 4.59
CA PRO A 730 18.47 35.20 5.54
C PRO A 730 19.76 35.11 6.38
N GLN A 731 20.75 35.95 6.04
CA GLN A 731 21.93 36.15 6.88
C GLN A 731 21.58 36.99 8.13
N THR A 732 21.59 36.36 9.30
CA THR A 732 21.50 37.07 10.59
C THR A 732 22.77 37.87 10.85
N ARG A 733 22.74 39.19 10.64
CA ARG A 733 23.81 40.10 11.09
C ARG A 733 23.74 40.24 12.60
N ASN A 734 24.80 39.82 13.30
CA ASN A 734 24.97 40.11 14.72
C ASN A 734 25.30 41.59 14.93
N HIS A 735 24.58 42.24 15.85
CA HIS A 735 25.01 43.43 16.58
C HIS A 735 24.36 43.41 17.98
N ASP A 736 25.03 44.04 18.94
CA ASP A 736 24.92 43.71 20.36
C ASP A 736 23.72 44.33 21.10
N GLY A 737 23.25 43.65 22.15
CA GLY A 737 22.15 44.13 23.01
C GLY A 737 21.74 43.16 24.12
N ILE A 738 22.57 43.03 25.18
CA ILE A 738 22.32 42.07 26.27
C ILE A 738 21.21 42.56 27.23
N ARG A 739 20.13 41.76 27.39
CA ARG A 739 19.34 41.62 28.63
C ARG A 739 18.80 40.18 28.77
N PRO A 740 18.83 39.54 29.97
CA PRO A 740 18.37 38.16 30.17
C PRO A 740 16.89 38.06 30.61
N GLY A 741 16.15 37.03 30.17
CA GLY A 741 14.75 36.86 30.61
C GLY A 741 13.90 35.70 30.05
N ARG A 742 14.21 34.44 30.44
CA ARG A 742 13.33 33.23 30.47
C ARG A 742 12.63 32.72 29.18
N HIS A 743 12.19 31.46 29.28
CA HIS A 743 11.41 30.64 28.33
C HIS A 743 12.05 30.37 26.95
N LEU A 744 12.75 29.24 26.85
CA LEU A 744 13.01 28.58 25.57
C LEU A 744 11.69 28.04 25.00
N SER A 745 11.52 28.17 23.68
CA SER A 745 10.41 27.62 22.90
C SER A 745 10.98 26.80 21.75
N ASN A 746 10.32 25.68 21.41
CA ASN A 746 10.69 24.84 20.27
C ASN A 746 10.77 25.61 18.93
N LYS A 747 10.12 26.78 18.85
CA LYS A 747 10.23 27.72 17.72
C LYS A 747 11.68 28.16 17.46
N LEU A 748 12.52 28.30 18.49
CA LEU A 748 13.93 28.66 18.30
C LEU A 748 14.74 27.46 17.77
N LEU A 749 14.47 26.25 18.26
CA LEU A 749 15.09 25.02 17.74
C LEU A 749 14.69 24.79 16.27
N PHE A 750 13.43 25.02 15.92
CA PHE A 750 12.94 24.97 14.54
C PHE A 750 13.62 26.02 13.65
N GLN A 751 13.82 27.25 14.15
CA GLN A 751 14.59 28.28 13.43
C GLN A 751 16.08 27.95 13.32
N GLN A 752 16.69 27.25 14.28
CA GLN A 752 18.07 26.78 14.19
C GLN A 752 18.23 25.61 13.22
N LEU A 753 17.28 24.68 13.16
CA LEU A 753 17.22 23.65 12.12
C LEU A 753 17.02 24.28 10.73
N GLN A 754 16.13 25.26 10.62
CA GLN A 754 15.86 25.97 9.36
C GLN A 754 17.00 26.91 8.92
N SER A 755 17.86 27.37 9.84
CA SER A 755 19.09 28.08 9.48
C SER A 755 20.24 27.14 9.11
N GLN A 756 20.33 25.96 9.74
CA GLN A 756 21.25 24.89 9.30
C GLN A 756 20.90 24.38 7.89
N PHE A 757 19.62 24.24 7.56
CA PHE A 757 19.14 23.85 6.22
C PHE A 757 19.43 24.87 5.10
N ASN A 758 19.68 26.14 5.44
CA ASN A 758 19.87 27.22 4.46
C ASN A 758 21.34 27.50 4.10
N ASN A 759 22.28 26.64 4.52
CA ASN A 759 23.69 26.80 4.15
C ASN A 759 23.95 26.40 2.67
N GLN A 760 23.91 27.43 1.82
CA GLN A 760 24.56 27.51 0.49
C GLN A 760 23.88 26.80 -0.70
N HIS A 761 22.63 27.16 -0.98
CA HIS A 761 22.18 27.28 -2.38
C HIS A 761 21.52 28.64 -2.63
N GLU A 762 22.15 29.46 -3.48
CA GLU A 762 21.59 30.71 -3.98
C GLU A 762 20.55 30.42 -5.06
N LEU A 763 19.32 30.94 -4.90
CA LEU A 763 18.27 30.77 -5.91
C LEU A 763 18.40 31.85 -6.99
N HIS A 764 18.93 31.48 -8.14
CA HIS A 764 19.01 32.34 -9.32
C HIS A 764 17.76 32.20 -10.20
N VAL A 765 17.05 33.31 -10.41
CA VAL A 765 16.01 33.45 -11.44
C VAL A 765 16.43 34.53 -12.43
N TYR A 766 15.85 34.50 -13.63
CA TYR A 766 16.32 35.29 -14.77
C TYR A 766 15.15 35.91 -15.54
N THR A 767 15.44 36.97 -16.29
CA THR A 767 14.52 37.51 -17.32
C THR A 767 15.30 38.30 -18.39
N LEU A 768 14.60 38.76 -19.42
CA LEU A 768 15.14 39.66 -20.45
C LEU A 768 14.62 41.08 -20.25
N LEU A 769 15.49 42.06 -20.49
CA LEU A 769 15.18 43.49 -20.48
C LEU A 769 15.84 44.17 -21.69
N SER A 770 15.42 45.39 -22.05
CA SER A 770 16.26 46.29 -22.85
C SER A 770 17.36 46.92 -21.98
N LYS A 771 18.42 47.43 -22.61
CA LYS A 771 19.50 48.14 -21.93
C LYS A 771 19.00 49.42 -21.24
N GLN A 772 17.99 50.09 -21.79
CA GLN A 772 17.31 51.20 -21.11
C GLN A 772 16.62 50.72 -19.84
N GLN A 773 15.77 49.69 -19.92
CA GLN A 773 15.04 49.14 -18.77
C GLN A 773 15.98 48.69 -17.64
N ALA A 774 17.13 48.10 -17.99
CA ALA A 774 18.17 47.71 -17.04
C ALA A 774 18.85 48.90 -16.34
N LEU A 775 18.96 50.05 -17.00
CA LEU A 775 19.45 51.30 -16.40
C LEU A 775 18.38 51.97 -15.55
N ASP A 776 17.13 52.01 -16.01
CA ASP A 776 16.00 52.55 -15.25
C ASP A 776 15.81 51.80 -13.92
N LEU A 777 15.93 50.46 -13.94
CA LEU A 777 15.85 49.59 -12.77
C LEU A 777 16.93 49.90 -11.72
N ARG A 778 18.11 50.36 -12.14
CA ARG A 778 19.20 50.76 -11.23
C ARG A 778 18.84 52.02 -10.44
N GLU A 779 18.23 53.00 -11.11
CA GLU A 779 17.85 54.29 -10.51
C GLU A 779 16.64 54.20 -9.57
N VAL A 780 15.93 53.06 -9.56
CA VAL A 780 14.89 52.76 -8.57
C VAL A 780 15.46 52.81 -7.16
N ARG A 781 14.89 53.70 -6.33
CA ARG A 781 15.18 53.86 -4.91
C ARG A 781 14.18 53.05 -4.08
N GLY A 782 14.57 52.73 -2.84
CA GLY A 782 13.76 51.90 -1.93
C GLY A 782 14.18 50.43 -1.84
N GLY A 783 15.36 50.08 -2.35
CA GLY A 783 15.92 48.73 -2.23
C GLY A 783 15.35 47.71 -3.20
N ASP A 784 15.58 46.44 -2.90
CA ASP A 784 15.37 45.35 -3.87
C ASP A 784 13.89 44.93 -4.00
N GLU A 785 13.10 45.10 -2.94
CA GLU A 785 11.64 44.94 -2.98
C GLU A 785 10.98 45.92 -3.97
N MET A 786 11.37 47.20 -3.92
CA MET A 786 10.88 48.22 -4.87
C MET A 786 11.35 47.95 -6.31
N ARG A 787 12.48 47.26 -6.50
CA ARG A 787 12.96 46.82 -7.83
C ARG A 787 12.19 45.61 -8.35
N LEU A 788 11.86 44.64 -7.49
CA LEU A 788 10.98 43.52 -7.85
C LEU A 788 9.60 44.04 -8.28
N ASN A 789 9.01 44.96 -7.51
CA ASN A 789 7.73 45.59 -7.85
C ASN A 789 7.82 46.44 -9.14
N PHE A 790 8.97 47.07 -9.42
CA PHE A 790 9.19 47.76 -10.70
C PHE A 790 9.23 46.79 -11.89
N LEU A 791 9.81 45.60 -11.72
CA LEU A 791 9.83 44.55 -12.74
C LEU A 791 8.42 44.00 -13.01
N SER A 792 7.64 43.67 -11.97
CA SER A 792 6.29 43.11 -12.15
C SER A 792 5.27 44.16 -12.60
N GLU A 793 5.11 45.25 -11.85
CA GLU A 793 3.98 46.18 -12.04
C GLU A 793 4.22 47.20 -13.16
N LYS A 794 5.48 47.62 -13.36
CA LYS A 794 5.82 48.70 -14.30
C LYS A 794 6.45 48.21 -15.60
N LEU A 795 7.21 47.11 -15.59
CA LEU A 795 7.74 46.50 -16.81
C LEU A 795 6.97 45.25 -17.27
N GLY A 796 6.08 44.68 -16.45
CA GLY A 796 5.26 43.53 -16.82
C GLY A 796 6.05 42.22 -17.00
N VAL A 797 7.32 42.17 -16.58
CA VAL A 797 8.20 41.03 -16.85
C VAL A 797 8.12 39.95 -15.79
N LYS A 798 8.08 38.69 -16.23
CA LYS A 798 8.12 37.52 -15.34
C LYS A 798 9.58 37.08 -15.12
N LEU A 799 9.90 36.73 -13.87
CA LEU A 799 11.15 36.05 -13.52
C LEU A 799 10.97 34.53 -13.68
N VAL A 800 11.95 33.86 -14.28
CA VAL A 800 11.89 32.42 -14.60
C VAL A 800 13.21 31.71 -14.26
N GLY A 801 13.16 30.42 -13.92
CA GLY A 801 14.38 29.60 -13.85
C GLY A 801 15.04 29.44 -15.25
N ARG A 802 16.32 29.05 -15.30
CA ARG A 802 17.13 28.99 -16.55
C ARG A 802 16.45 28.28 -17.74
N LYS A 803 15.64 27.24 -17.49
CA LYS A 803 14.89 26.51 -18.52
C LYS A 803 13.77 27.36 -19.16
N GLY A 804 13.14 28.26 -18.40
CA GLY A 804 12.03 29.11 -18.84
C GLY A 804 12.45 30.30 -19.72
N LEU A 805 13.74 30.60 -19.83
CA LEU A 805 14.26 31.65 -20.74
C LEU A 805 14.11 31.30 -22.23
N GLY A 806 13.90 30.02 -22.56
CA GLY A 806 13.72 29.55 -23.94
C GLY A 806 15.00 29.58 -24.81
N PRO A 807 14.90 29.08 -26.07
CA PRO A 807 16.05 28.88 -26.96
C PRO A 807 16.54 30.18 -27.63
N SER A 808 15.75 31.26 -27.63
CA SER A 808 16.17 32.56 -28.17
C SER A 808 17.35 33.16 -27.38
N VAL A 809 17.40 32.90 -26.07
CA VAL A 809 18.45 33.42 -25.18
C VAL A 809 19.78 32.71 -25.39
N ASP A 810 19.80 31.44 -25.82
CA ASP A 810 21.03 30.73 -26.18
C ASP A 810 21.85 31.50 -27.25
N SER A 811 21.18 32.21 -28.18
CA SER A 811 21.84 33.08 -29.17
C SER A 811 22.44 34.34 -28.55
N ILE A 812 21.82 34.90 -27.50
CA ILE A 812 22.34 36.06 -26.75
C ILE A 812 23.59 35.63 -25.97
N ILE A 813 23.50 34.49 -25.27
CA ILE A 813 24.61 33.89 -24.51
C ILE A 813 25.79 33.58 -25.43
N ALA A 814 25.53 33.05 -26.63
CA ALA A 814 26.54 32.84 -27.66
C ALA A 814 27.22 34.15 -28.09
N SER A 815 26.45 35.21 -28.35
CA SER A 815 26.95 36.54 -28.72
C SER A 815 27.87 37.12 -27.63
N VAL A 816 27.41 37.12 -26.37
CA VAL A 816 28.19 37.65 -25.25
C VAL A 816 29.46 36.83 -25.02
N LYS A 817 29.40 35.49 -25.06
CA LYS A 817 30.60 34.65 -24.93
C LYS A 817 31.60 34.91 -26.06
N ALA A 818 31.11 35.11 -27.28
CA ALA A 818 31.95 35.42 -28.44
C ALA A 818 32.56 36.84 -28.38
N GLU A 819 31.87 37.83 -27.81
CA GLU A 819 32.41 39.19 -27.60
C GLU A 819 33.44 39.21 -26.46
N ARG A 820 33.09 38.66 -25.29
CA ARG A 820 34.00 38.58 -24.13
C ARG A 820 35.22 37.71 -24.42
N GLY A 821 35.05 36.58 -25.11
CA GLY A 821 36.13 35.67 -25.52
C GLY A 821 37.16 36.26 -26.49
N ARG A 822 36.90 37.43 -27.11
CA ARG A 822 37.90 38.18 -27.88
C ARG A 822 38.89 38.95 -27.00
N ARG A 823 38.63 39.08 -25.69
CA ARG A 823 39.57 39.68 -24.72
C ARG A 823 40.67 38.68 -24.33
N LYS A 824 41.79 38.68 -25.06
CA LYS A 824 43.09 38.46 -24.40
C LYS A 824 43.41 39.69 -23.53
N PRO A 825 44.18 39.55 -22.43
CA PRO A 825 44.51 40.66 -21.53
C PRO A 825 45.40 41.71 -22.23
N GLY A 826 44.76 42.67 -22.89
CA GLY A 826 45.38 43.85 -23.50
C GLY A 826 45.63 44.91 -22.44
N VAL A 827 46.85 44.98 -21.93
CA VAL A 827 47.26 45.95 -20.88
C VAL A 827 47.16 47.38 -21.41
N MET A 828 46.18 48.14 -20.94
CA MET A 828 46.29 49.61 -20.90
C MET A 828 47.29 49.98 -19.80
N LYS A 829 48.55 50.18 -20.18
CA LYS A 829 49.50 50.92 -19.35
C LYS A 829 49.44 52.40 -19.72
N SER A 830 49.35 53.24 -18.70
CA SER A 830 49.65 54.67 -18.82
C SER A 830 51.06 54.85 -19.39
N LYS A 831 51.29 55.99 -20.07
CA LYS A 831 52.65 56.43 -20.33
C LYS A 831 53.29 56.80 -19.00
N ASP A 832 54.41 56.17 -18.71
CA ASP A 832 55.48 56.83 -17.99
C ASP A 832 56.82 56.47 -18.66
N THR A 833 57.75 57.41 -18.66
CA THR A 833 59.13 57.18 -19.13
C THR A 833 59.90 56.42 -18.04
N THR A 834 60.92 55.58 -18.31
CA THR A 834 62.04 55.81 -19.23
C THR A 834 62.85 54.52 -19.53
N LEU A 835 63.64 54.53 -20.61
CA LEU A 835 64.94 53.83 -20.79
C LEU A 835 65.04 52.27 -20.87
N LYS A 836 65.27 51.78 -22.11
CA LYS A 836 66.15 50.67 -22.63
C LYS A 836 66.33 49.38 -21.78
N ARG A 837 66.40 48.15 -22.35
CA ARG A 837 67.16 47.71 -23.56
C ARG A 837 66.58 46.38 -24.16
N LYS A 838 66.97 46.03 -25.40
CA LYS A 838 66.55 44.82 -26.18
C LYS A 838 67.32 43.54 -25.73
N ILE A 839 66.94 42.29 -26.08
CA ILE A 839 67.23 41.62 -27.39
C ILE A 839 66.54 40.23 -27.56
N VAL A 840 65.91 39.98 -28.74
CA VAL A 840 65.82 38.73 -29.58
C VAL A 840 65.33 37.40 -28.92
N ARG A 841 64.17 36.79 -29.29
CA ARG A 841 63.81 35.97 -30.49
C ARG A 841 64.57 34.61 -30.58
N LYS A 842 64.05 33.49 -31.11
CA LYS A 842 63.31 33.25 -32.38
C LYS A 842 62.40 31.98 -32.29
N ALA A 843 61.78 31.54 -33.40
CA ALA A 843 60.78 30.45 -33.44
C ALA A 843 60.73 29.71 -34.81
N LYS A 844 59.77 28.77 -34.96
CA LYS A 844 59.31 28.02 -36.18
C LYS A 844 60.19 26.81 -36.63
N VAL A 845 59.72 25.72 -37.29
CA VAL A 845 58.43 25.07 -37.76
C VAL A 845 58.67 24.44 -39.16
N VAL A 846 57.80 23.51 -39.62
CA VAL A 846 57.86 22.66 -40.86
C VAL A 846 59.04 21.64 -40.86
N SER A 847 59.01 20.47 -41.53
CA SER A 847 58.05 19.89 -42.52
C SER A 847 57.90 18.35 -42.37
N GLY A 848 57.05 17.70 -43.18
CA GLY A 848 56.82 16.25 -43.18
C GLY A 848 56.84 15.59 -44.57
N GLY A 849 56.73 14.26 -44.64
CA GLY A 849 56.68 13.51 -45.91
C GLY A 849 56.61 11.97 -45.77
N ASN A 850 55.54 11.38 -46.33
CA ASN A 850 55.32 10.01 -46.82
C ASN A 850 56.07 8.75 -46.30
N ARG A 851 55.24 7.80 -45.81
CA ARG A 851 55.14 6.35 -46.15
C ARG A 851 56.25 5.31 -45.82
N THR A 852 55.75 4.27 -45.15
CA THR A 852 55.99 2.81 -45.31
C THR A 852 57.26 2.09 -44.79
N THR A 853 56.98 1.20 -43.81
CA THR A 853 57.45 -0.20 -43.66
C THR A 853 58.83 -0.55 -43.06
N PHE A 854 58.83 -1.75 -42.45
CA PHE A 854 59.92 -2.55 -41.88
C PHE A 854 60.38 -2.29 -40.43
N SER A 855 61.05 -3.32 -39.89
CA SER A 855 61.20 -3.69 -38.47
C SER A 855 62.69 -3.98 -38.16
N PRO A 856 63.09 -4.58 -37.02
CA PRO A 856 62.90 -4.14 -35.63
C PRO A 856 64.22 -4.10 -34.81
N ALA A 857 64.09 -3.84 -33.50
CA ALA A 857 64.90 -4.36 -32.39
C ALA A 857 66.19 -3.63 -31.92
N SER A 858 66.57 -4.01 -30.67
CA SER A 858 67.70 -3.60 -29.83
C SER A 858 67.58 -2.26 -29.05
N SER A 859 68.19 -2.06 -27.86
CA SER A 859 68.38 -2.92 -26.65
C SER A 859 69.03 -2.09 -25.49
N SER A 860 69.17 -2.66 -24.28
CA SER A 860 69.90 -2.15 -23.08
C SER A 860 69.19 -1.00 -22.29
N ARG A 861 68.81 -1.16 -21.01
CA ARG A 861 69.54 -1.30 -19.70
C ARG A 861 69.91 0.07 -19.08
N ILE A 862 69.74 0.30 -17.77
CA ILE A 862 70.61 -0.17 -16.66
C ILE A 862 69.88 -0.32 -15.29
N LYS A 863 70.33 -1.33 -14.53
CA LYS A 863 70.36 -1.64 -13.05
C LYS A 863 69.76 -0.70 -11.97
N ALA A 864 69.49 -1.14 -10.72
CA ALA A 864 69.28 -2.47 -10.09
C ALA A 864 68.98 -2.37 -8.56
N VAL A 865 68.89 -3.53 -7.88
CA VAL A 865 68.73 -3.81 -6.42
C VAL A 865 67.25 -3.87 -5.96
N GLY A 866 66.78 -4.82 -5.12
CA GLY A 866 67.39 -6.03 -4.52
C GLY A 866 67.25 -6.09 -2.98
N SER A 867 67.02 -7.22 -2.29
CA SER A 867 66.76 -8.63 -2.70
C SER A 867 65.54 -9.17 -1.90
N SER A 868 65.34 -10.39 -1.36
CA SER A 868 66.13 -11.62 -1.10
C SER A 868 65.26 -12.89 -1.33
N THR A 869 65.89 -14.08 -1.36
CA THR A 869 65.32 -15.36 -1.87
C THR A 869 65.14 -16.47 -0.81
N THR A 870 64.40 -17.54 -1.14
CA THR A 870 64.81 -18.97 -0.99
C THR A 870 63.79 -19.93 -1.65
N THR A 871 64.23 -20.90 -2.47
CA THR A 871 63.41 -22.04 -2.99
C THR A 871 64.32 -23.17 -3.53
N ILE A 872 64.08 -24.43 -3.13
CA ILE A 872 64.82 -25.68 -3.49
C ILE A 872 63.86 -26.88 -3.26
N HIS A 873 63.73 -27.97 -4.04
CA HIS A 873 64.00 -28.25 -5.47
C HIS A 873 63.25 -29.54 -5.95
N LEU A 874 62.87 -29.58 -7.24
CA LEU A 874 62.83 -30.71 -8.21
C LEU A 874 62.57 -32.18 -7.80
N THR A 875 61.68 -32.86 -8.56
CA THR A 875 62.07 -33.74 -9.70
C THR A 875 60.86 -34.08 -10.61
N ASN A 876 61.12 -34.67 -11.81
CA ASN A 876 60.19 -34.82 -12.96
C ASN A 876 59.89 -36.31 -13.32
N VAL A 877 59.15 -36.51 -14.44
CA VAL A 877 58.94 -37.73 -15.30
C VAL A 877 57.43 -38.13 -15.36
N ASP A 878 56.73 -38.26 -16.51
CA ASP A 878 57.14 -38.13 -17.93
C ASP A 878 56.03 -37.65 -18.93
N LEU A 879 56.49 -37.32 -20.15
CA LEU A 879 55.90 -37.08 -21.50
C LEU A 879 54.38 -37.04 -21.86
N GLU A 880 54.10 -36.21 -22.88
CA GLU A 880 52.86 -36.03 -23.71
C GLU A 880 52.76 -37.06 -24.89
N PRO A 881 51.78 -37.03 -25.88
CA PRO A 881 50.67 -36.08 -26.16
C PRO A 881 49.25 -36.66 -26.54
N LYS A 882 48.22 -35.80 -26.35
CA LYS A 882 47.13 -35.31 -27.26
C LYS A 882 46.88 -35.94 -28.68
N PRO A 883 45.72 -35.68 -29.37
CA PRO A 883 44.32 -35.39 -28.93
C PRO A 883 43.21 -35.94 -29.92
N VAL A 884 42.00 -35.32 -29.92
CA VAL A 884 40.91 -35.25 -30.98
C VAL A 884 39.61 -36.06 -30.77
N CYS A 885 38.50 -35.35 -30.43
CA CYS A 885 37.20 -35.15 -31.15
C CYS A 885 36.50 -36.32 -31.93
N ALA A 886 35.17 -36.35 -32.21
CA ALA A 886 34.11 -35.31 -32.19
C ALA A 886 32.65 -35.86 -32.31
N ILE A 887 31.65 -34.95 -32.16
CA ILE A 887 30.29 -34.92 -32.80
C ILE A 887 29.15 -35.89 -32.34
N GLY A 888 27.91 -35.35 -32.29
CA GLY A 888 26.62 -36.08 -32.41
C GLY A 888 25.94 -36.46 -31.09
N SER A 889 24.90 -35.83 -30.51
CA SER A 889 23.80 -34.92 -30.91
C SER A 889 22.45 -35.56 -31.26
N VAL A 890 21.36 -34.97 -30.71
CA VAL A 890 19.92 -35.07 -31.07
C VAL A 890 19.02 -36.08 -30.32
N ALA A 891 17.92 -35.51 -29.78
CA ALA A 891 16.60 -36.06 -29.45
C ALA A 891 16.42 -37.23 -28.45
N SER A 892 15.79 -36.88 -27.32
CA SER A 892 14.54 -37.43 -26.77
C SER A 892 13.76 -38.43 -27.67
N PRO A 893 13.04 -39.39 -27.06
CA PRO A 893 11.69 -39.03 -26.61
C PRO A 893 11.36 -39.43 -25.16
N SER A 894 10.23 -38.91 -24.70
CA SER A 894 9.59 -39.15 -23.41
C SER A 894 8.55 -40.29 -23.48
N LEU A 895 7.80 -40.47 -22.38
CA LEU A 895 6.50 -41.17 -22.24
C LEU A 895 6.52 -42.65 -21.83
N ASN A 896 6.14 -42.85 -20.56
CA ASN A 896 4.89 -43.49 -20.14
C ASN A 896 4.83 -44.97 -19.65
N ILE A 897 4.42 -45.04 -18.38
CA ILE A 897 3.23 -45.76 -17.87
C ILE A 897 3.38 -47.24 -17.44
N ARG A 898 2.61 -47.54 -16.40
CA ARG A 898 2.39 -48.81 -15.68
C ARG A 898 3.59 -49.23 -14.82
N VAL A 899 3.48 -49.24 -13.49
CA VAL A 899 2.41 -49.76 -12.60
C VAL A 899 2.17 -51.24 -12.81
N ASN A 900 2.67 -52.02 -11.86
CA ASN A 900 1.92 -53.07 -11.19
C ASN A 900 2.36 -53.04 -9.73
N ASP A 901 1.39 -52.95 -8.81
CA ASP A 901 1.56 -53.54 -7.49
C ASP A 901 1.62 -55.07 -7.64
N ASP A 902 2.34 -55.78 -6.77
CA ASP A 902 1.63 -56.61 -5.78
C ASP A 902 2.50 -57.04 -4.59
N MET A 903 1.82 -57.47 -3.53
CA MET A 903 2.17 -58.42 -2.44
C MET A 903 3.64 -58.85 -2.21
N GLY A 904 4.01 -59.08 -0.93
CA GLY A 904 4.77 -60.33 -0.72
C GLY A 904 5.40 -60.74 0.62
N SER A 905 5.54 -59.89 1.64
CA SER A 905 5.79 -60.32 3.05
C SER A 905 7.15 -60.94 3.50
N LYS A 906 7.34 -60.94 4.84
CA LYS A 906 8.12 -61.88 5.68
C LYS A 906 9.67 -61.90 5.66
N SER A 907 10.23 -60.93 6.38
CA SER A 907 11.13 -61.11 7.57
C SER A 907 11.79 -62.48 7.87
N VAL A 908 13.14 -62.51 7.89
CA VAL A 908 14.08 -63.14 8.86
C VAL A 908 15.41 -62.35 8.75
N GLY A 909 16.25 -62.08 9.75
CA GLY A 909 16.21 -62.39 11.20
C GLY A 909 17.54 -62.94 11.72
N SER A 910 18.53 -62.09 12.01
CA SER A 910 19.87 -62.44 12.59
C SER A 910 20.72 -61.16 12.83
N SER A 911 21.67 -61.05 13.76
CA SER A 911 21.82 -61.59 15.12
C SER A 911 22.99 -60.88 15.83
N VAL A 912 22.75 -60.51 17.10
CA VAL A 912 23.66 -60.17 18.21
C VAL A 912 25.19 -60.32 18.01
N HIS A 913 25.93 -59.30 18.48
CA HIS A 913 27.17 -59.51 19.26
C HIS A 913 27.26 -58.50 20.43
N LEU A 914 27.87 -58.91 21.54
CA LEU A 914 27.98 -58.17 22.82
C LEU A 914 29.44 -57.78 23.13
N LEU A 915 29.65 -56.75 23.97
CA LEU A 915 30.16 -56.87 25.36
C LEU A 915 30.57 -55.52 26.02
N HIS A 916 30.12 -55.30 27.27
CA HIS A 916 30.76 -54.51 28.38
C HIS A 916 31.11 -53.00 28.19
N ASN A 917 31.17 -52.09 29.19
CA ASN A 917 30.87 -52.03 30.65
C ASN A 917 30.97 -50.54 31.11
N ALA A 918 30.66 -50.06 32.34
CA ALA A 918 29.95 -50.54 33.55
C ALA A 918 29.69 -49.32 34.51
N SER A 919 28.45 -49.12 35.00
CA SER A 919 28.03 -49.31 36.42
C SER A 919 28.12 -48.09 37.38
N ILE A 920 27.40 -48.18 38.51
CA ILE A 920 27.19 -47.17 39.59
C ILE A 920 26.26 -46.00 39.17
N GLY A 921 25.16 -45.67 39.85
CA GLY A 921 24.35 -46.42 40.83
C GLY A 921 24.12 -45.71 42.19
N ASP A 922 22.86 -45.51 42.57
CA ASP A 922 22.41 -45.54 43.98
C ASP A 922 20.88 -45.73 44.13
N LYS A 923 20.40 -46.04 45.34
CA LYS A 923 18.99 -46.37 45.67
C LYS A 923 18.32 -45.34 46.61
N PHE A 924 16.97 -45.33 46.64
CA PHE A 924 16.19 -45.35 47.88
C PHE A 924 14.83 -46.05 47.67
N GLU A 925 14.20 -46.57 48.74
CA GLU A 925 13.07 -47.52 48.68
C GLU A 925 11.85 -47.09 49.54
N GLY A 926 10.65 -47.55 49.14
CA GLY A 926 9.50 -47.79 50.04
C GLY A 926 8.17 -47.09 49.69
N ASN A 927 7.00 -47.63 50.03
CA ASN A 927 6.70 -49.03 50.38
C ASN A 927 5.17 -49.33 50.38
N PHE A 928 4.75 -50.45 49.78
CA PHE A 928 3.41 -51.11 49.84
C PHE A 928 2.11 -50.28 49.54
N GLY A 929 0.99 -50.89 49.14
CA GLY A 929 0.69 -52.33 49.01
C GLY A 929 -0.49 -52.65 48.07
N SER A 930 -0.90 -53.92 48.05
CA SER A 930 -1.78 -54.54 47.05
C SER A 930 -3.10 -55.07 47.60
N SER A 931 -4.16 -55.20 46.77
CA SER A 931 -4.99 -56.42 46.77
C SER A 931 -5.88 -56.62 45.52
N THR A 932 -5.58 -57.69 44.77
CA THR A 932 -6.49 -58.74 44.23
C THR A 932 -7.93 -58.44 43.77
N ALA A 933 -8.26 -58.90 42.55
CA ALA A 933 -9.60 -59.34 42.10
C ALA A 933 -9.91 -60.79 42.65
N PRO A 934 -10.83 -61.69 42.17
CA PRO A 934 -11.53 -61.72 40.85
C PRO A 934 -12.92 -62.47 40.74
N LEU A 935 -13.37 -62.69 39.48
CA LEU A 935 -14.20 -63.80 38.92
C LEU A 935 -15.74 -63.99 39.19
N LEU A 936 -16.49 -64.10 38.08
CA LEU A 936 -17.69 -64.96 37.80
C LEU A 936 -19.02 -64.62 38.55
N ASN A 937 -20.23 -65.03 38.11
CA ASN A 937 -20.68 -66.01 37.09
C ASN A 937 -22.11 -65.71 36.53
N VAL A 938 -22.55 -66.44 35.47
CA VAL A 938 -23.93 -66.91 35.05
C VAL A 938 -25.22 -66.20 35.59
N GLY A 939 -26.36 -66.03 34.87
CA GLY A 939 -26.82 -66.47 33.54
C GLY A 939 -28.21 -67.20 33.56
N GLY A 940 -29.22 -66.75 32.78
CA GLY A 940 -30.58 -67.35 32.64
C GLY A 940 -31.74 -66.40 33.09
N ASN A 941 -32.81 -66.16 32.30
CA ASN A 941 -34.04 -66.97 32.04
C ASN A 941 -35.15 -66.76 33.13
N THR A 942 -36.48 -66.67 32.86
CA THR A 942 -37.31 -66.79 31.61
C THR A 942 -38.77 -66.31 31.81
N GLY A 943 -39.46 -65.91 30.71
CA GLY A 943 -40.94 -65.92 30.54
C GLY A 943 -41.73 -64.69 31.04
N SER A 944 -42.96 -64.37 30.59
CA SER A 944 -43.85 -64.85 29.48
C SER A 944 -45.08 -63.87 29.39
N ASN A 945 -46.14 -63.92 28.54
CA ASN A 945 -46.66 -64.80 27.46
C ASN A 945 -47.71 -64.01 26.60
N SER A 946 -48.16 -64.55 25.44
CA SER A 946 -49.48 -64.33 24.74
C SER A 946 -49.92 -62.88 24.33
N ASP A 947 -50.59 -62.59 23.20
CA ASP A 947 -51.07 -63.36 22.03
C ASP A 947 -51.24 -62.42 20.78
N GLY A 948 -51.51 -62.97 19.58
CA GLY A 948 -51.64 -62.23 18.28
C GLY A 948 -53.05 -61.65 17.97
N PRO A 949 -53.49 -61.48 16.69
CA PRO A 949 -52.92 -62.01 15.42
C PRO A 949 -53.02 -61.08 14.15
N ILE A 950 -52.79 -61.69 12.96
CA ILE A 950 -53.20 -61.30 11.57
C ILE A 950 -52.20 -60.50 10.68
N HIS A 951 -51.79 -61.16 9.59
CA HIS A 951 -51.16 -60.64 8.35
C HIS A 951 -52.22 -60.47 7.24
N PRO A 952 -52.06 -59.55 6.26
CA PRO A 952 -51.38 -59.87 4.96
C PRO A 952 -50.64 -58.65 4.31
N LYS A 953 -49.79 -58.72 3.25
CA LYS A 953 -49.20 -59.82 2.44
C LYS A 953 -48.03 -59.31 1.56
N THR A 954 -46.95 -60.12 1.41
CA THR A 954 -46.11 -60.40 0.19
C THR A 954 -45.47 -59.28 -0.67
N THR A 955 -44.31 -59.43 -1.35
CA THR A 955 -43.38 -60.57 -1.62
C THR A 955 -41.98 -59.99 -2.02
N TYR A 956 -40.83 -60.60 -1.65
CA TYR A 956 -39.99 -61.58 -2.42
C TYR A 956 -39.58 -61.13 -3.84
N ASP A 957 -38.35 -61.33 -4.34
CA ASP A 957 -37.17 -61.99 -3.74
C ASP A 957 -35.78 -61.61 -4.34
N ASP A 958 -34.75 -62.05 -3.61
CA ASP A 958 -33.32 -62.37 -3.83
C ASP A 958 -32.52 -62.20 -5.17
N SER A 959 -31.20 -62.41 -5.05
CA SER A 959 -30.18 -62.90 -6.02
C SER A 959 -29.31 -61.94 -6.88
N THR A 960 -28.10 -61.68 -6.34
CA THR A 960 -26.75 -61.87 -6.94
C THR A 960 -26.41 -61.61 -8.43
N ASP A 961 -25.31 -60.85 -8.59
CA ASP A 961 -24.08 -61.16 -9.37
C ASP A 961 -23.70 -60.54 -10.73
N THR A 962 -22.41 -60.20 -10.80
CA THR A 962 -21.48 -60.10 -11.96
C THR A 962 -21.66 -59.06 -13.11
N CYS A 963 -20.71 -58.13 -13.13
CA CYS A 963 -19.79 -57.81 -14.26
C CYS A 963 -20.28 -57.35 -15.66
N ALA A 964 -19.85 -56.11 -15.95
CA ALA A 964 -19.05 -55.72 -17.13
C ALA A 964 -19.75 -55.14 -18.41
N PRO A 965 -19.01 -54.39 -19.26
CA PRO A 965 -19.54 -53.44 -20.28
C PRO A 965 -19.36 -54.02 -21.72
N PRO A 966 -19.30 -53.30 -22.88
CA PRO A 966 -19.25 -51.85 -23.21
C PRO A 966 -20.35 -51.43 -24.24
N THR A 967 -20.33 -50.37 -25.09
CA THR A 967 -19.24 -49.70 -25.85
C THR A 967 -19.62 -48.33 -26.45
N THR A 968 -18.58 -47.55 -26.76
CA THR A 968 -18.46 -46.32 -27.59
C THR A 968 -19.53 -45.96 -28.63
N GLY A 969 -19.72 -44.63 -28.84
CA GLY A 969 -20.29 -44.07 -30.08
C GLY A 969 -19.99 -42.57 -30.26
N ASN A 970 -19.09 -42.21 -31.19
CA ASN A 970 -18.80 -40.83 -31.62
C ASN A 970 -19.40 -40.58 -33.02
N LEU A 971 -20.03 -39.43 -33.24
CA LEU A 971 -20.25 -38.68 -34.51
C LEU A 971 -21.11 -37.45 -34.13
N ALA A 972 -20.83 -36.17 -34.37
CA ALA A 972 -20.06 -35.42 -35.38
C ALA A 972 -20.86 -34.96 -36.62
N CYS A 973 -21.12 -33.64 -36.65
CA CYS A 973 -21.23 -32.73 -37.80
C CYS A 973 -22.56 -32.53 -38.60
N GLN A 974 -22.77 -31.23 -38.86
CA GLN A 974 -23.30 -30.55 -40.07
C GLN A 974 -24.72 -29.97 -40.13
N HIS A 975 -24.73 -28.71 -40.60
CA HIS A 975 -25.80 -27.73 -40.75
C HIS A 975 -26.83 -28.02 -41.85
N THR A 976 -28.07 -27.58 -41.61
CA THR A 976 -28.91 -26.73 -42.50
C THR A 976 -29.94 -26.01 -41.61
N SER A 977 -29.91 -24.68 -41.41
CA SER A 977 -30.41 -23.60 -42.30
C SER A 977 -31.92 -23.65 -42.58
N GLY A 978 -32.68 -22.75 -41.96
CA GLY A 978 -34.12 -22.52 -42.19
C GLY A 978 -34.66 -21.41 -41.28
N ASP A 979 -35.45 -20.49 -41.84
CA ASP A 979 -35.91 -19.23 -41.21
C ASP A 979 -37.07 -19.42 -40.22
N GLY A 980 -37.42 -18.37 -39.46
CA GLY A 980 -38.77 -18.23 -38.87
C GLY A 980 -38.90 -17.66 -37.46
N ASP A 981 -38.92 -16.32 -37.37
CA ASP A 981 -39.68 -15.48 -36.42
C ASP A 981 -39.54 -15.62 -34.89
N MET A 982 -39.95 -14.52 -34.24
CA MET A 982 -39.89 -14.27 -32.80
C MET A 982 -41.13 -14.81 -32.09
N GLU A 983 -40.97 -15.31 -30.87
CA GLU A 983 -41.82 -14.81 -29.77
C GLU A 983 -41.04 -14.79 -28.45
N SER A 984 -41.40 -13.86 -27.57
CA SER A 984 -40.66 -13.55 -26.34
C SER A 984 -41.37 -14.03 -25.09
N MET A 985 -40.64 -14.70 -24.19
CA MET A 985 -41.01 -14.75 -22.77
C MET A 985 -39.83 -14.35 -21.90
N MET A 986 -39.97 -13.19 -21.26
CA MET A 986 -39.14 -12.76 -20.13
C MET A 986 -39.60 -13.51 -18.87
N LEU A 987 -38.64 -13.84 -18.00
CA LEU A 987 -38.87 -13.85 -16.55
C LEU A 987 -37.67 -13.20 -15.88
N ASP A 988 -37.91 -12.07 -15.24
CA ASP A 988 -36.88 -11.24 -14.65
C ASP A 988 -36.34 -11.80 -13.32
N GLY A 989 -35.10 -11.41 -13.02
CA GLY A 989 -34.42 -11.70 -11.76
C GLY A 989 -33.49 -10.56 -11.40
N GLU A 990 -34.05 -9.38 -11.11
CA GLU A 990 -33.27 -8.20 -10.72
C GLU A 990 -32.46 -8.46 -9.43
N TYR A 991 -31.14 -8.51 -9.55
CA TYR A 991 -30.23 -8.13 -8.47
C TYR A 991 -29.86 -6.65 -8.67
N ARG A 992 -30.41 -5.77 -7.85
CA ARG A 992 -30.01 -4.34 -7.83
C ARG A 992 -28.68 -4.17 -7.09
N ILE A 993 -27.94 -3.14 -7.50
CA ILE A 993 -26.57 -2.78 -7.10
C ILE A 993 -26.62 -1.63 -6.10
#